data_AF-A0A0F9UTJ3-F1
#
_entry.id   AF-A0A0F9UTJ3-F1
#
_cell.length_a   1.000
_cell.length_b   1.000
_cell.length_c   1.000
_cell.angle_alpha   90.00
_cell.angle_beta   90.00
_cell.angle_gamma   90.00
#
_symmetry.space_group_name_H-M   'P 1'
#
loop_
_entity.id
_entity.type
_entity.pdbx_description
1 polymer ?
#
loop_
_entity_poly.entity_id
_entity_poly.type
_entity_poly.pdbx_seq_one_letter_code
_entity_poly.pdbx_strand_id
1 'polypeptide(L)'
;MAGKGSKQLVRELINFYKVNRGGYPYEIIYKLIQLYQVIEDVYSVSTVIELQEAIDNIGTDAGTIFIASGTYDVTTTIDIDNCGSLVIYGHGDNTILKAADGITIFNITCVASCLIKTLKLDITNYTGDTQAVLINETNNNIVGFEDVSILGAAANGIGIEVQSDNCYIDQCNILQMKTGIYLNGAEKTKITGTLSGLHVNYGLHLNQADFSIITGNSFTANTSYGIYIYNSDYCIISNTGCTSNLTGMYSDISNYNTISSCLSNSNSENGIFITQGNYNTISSNTLNNNDSNIAGNTAGLYITNNSDFNTITANSINNNNNSGAGTAYGIYIATADCDENVVASNNANGNDVDYQDSGTSTTVIYYVQNSDELQDAIDSIGSSAGTIYINSSFTVSTTIDIDGGGSYLIEGEGSNTVLTTGIDIKCLNVDLARQCILRNFRIDASAYTAAGVALEIIDVNENNNDLVILDNVSITGDGTNGYGIELNSNNCRIENCEIDNISIGINILSTNNIISGNNVNNCNTYGIQISSANTNNVTTNIVDSNTTGIYLSSSDYVLVSGNSVNTNTENGIELTGSDYTNISGNSCIGNDSSTANPQAGMYISTDSNNNSIIGNTIINNNNAGAGIGYGVYIGTATCDENIVRSNNISGNDTQWGDTGTNTQIEYFCLTEGHIQDAVDSIAGKAGTIIIGEVTIAITTGITVDNATAKIRIIGKGQPSILQPTIGITVFTFTNAYELHLEAFYIDMDNYTADTTKAIFNNGANCLRQTYEDITFEGTADGIAIYNSGDSITVNNCYFNNVFNCIYITGSVVAFKITGNEFWTIRDSSVYIDYGEQGVIANNIADATGGKPVIDVIRGKYISISNNQIITGGSTATNGSSIQITGAVASSDIQIVGNTIRSTNSSGTTNSMVYMSGTVSRITISSNVIISYTNSDDSWGIIIEDATVIDCTITGNSIYAFGGIKVVNADNMVISGNKITGNTSLKQSGILLEGSIGNAITSNIIDGVSVNFGTDVNGISLTSVSTDNIIANNRILDMANAGAGDGYGIIIAAGCNNNVISGNVITSCDTNLSDAGTGTILFGDDTAYGAGWNGDLGTPTKNVIYDQFVATLAAAVALISDTAYAASWDGVTTIAPSKNAVYDKIQALIAVWG
;
A
#
# COMPACT_ATOMS: atom_id res chain seq x y z
N MET A 1 44.67 35.80 -14.24
CA MET A 1 45.67 36.46 -13.37
C MET A 1 45.05 37.36 -12.28
N ALA A 2 43.72 37.39 -12.10
CA ALA A 2 43.02 38.27 -11.15
C ALA A 2 42.86 37.73 -9.70
N GLY A 3 43.64 36.71 -9.29
CA GLY A 3 43.41 35.97 -8.04
C GLY A 3 44.34 36.31 -6.86
N LYS A 4 45.21 37.33 -6.95
CA LYS A 4 46.16 37.65 -5.87
C LYS A 4 45.83 39.01 -5.26
N GLY A 5 45.36 39.02 -4.01
CA GLY A 5 45.07 40.26 -3.29
C GLY A 5 46.31 41.14 -3.07
N SER A 6 46.10 42.45 -2.91
CA SER A 6 47.14 43.49 -2.77
C SER A 6 48.23 43.14 -1.73
N LYS A 7 47.86 42.54 -0.59
CA LYS A 7 48.83 42.07 0.44
C LYS A 7 49.75 40.95 -0.05
N GLN A 8 49.30 40.06 -0.93
CA GLN A 8 50.12 38.98 -1.49
C GLN A 8 51.05 39.50 -2.59
N LEU A 9 50.58 40.46 -3.40
CA LEU A 9 51.43 41.22 -4.33
C LEU A 9 52.50 42.02 -3.58
N VAL A 10 52.18 42.70 -2.48
CA VAL A 10 53.16 43.40 -1.63
C VAL A 10 54.15 42.40 -0.99
N ARG A 11 53.69 41.26 -0.48
CA ARG A 11 54.59 40.21 0.06
C ARG A 11 55.50 39.64 -1.01
N GLU A 12 54.99 39.38 -2.22
CA GLU A 12 55.80 38.92 -3.34
C GLU A 12 56.75 40.01 -3.83
N LEU A 13 56.36 41.28 -3.81
CA LEU A 13 57.23 42.41 -4.13
C LEU A 13 58.37 42.51 -3.10
N ILE A 14 58.05 42.42 -1.80
CA ILE A 14 59.01 42.41 -0.70
C ILE A 14 59.94 41.19 -0.78
N ASN A 15 59.41 40.00 -1.05
CA ASN A 15 60.21 38.77 -1.18
C ASN A 15 61.06 38.78 -2.45
N PHE A 16 60.53 39.29 -3.56
CA PHE A 16 61.29 39.51 -4.80
C PHE A 16 62.44 40.49 -4.55
N TYR A 17 62.20 41.59 -3.85
CA TYR A 17 63.23 42.57 -3.48
C TYR A 17 64.28 42.00 -2.51
N LYS A 18 63.86 41.08 -1.63
CA LYS A 18 64.77 40.38 -0.68
C LYS A 18 65.66 39.34 -1.38
N VAL A 19 65.15 38.64 -2.39
CA VAL A 19 65.89 37.55 -3.09
C VAL A 19 66.74 38.08 -4.24
N ASN A 20 66.30 39.13 -4.95
CA ASN A 20 66.96 39.65 -6.15
C ASN A 20 67.57 41.05 -5.96
N ARG A 21 68.50 41.20 -5.00
CA ARG A 21 69.27 42.47 -4.83
C ARG A 21 70.14 42.86 -6.06
N GLY A 22 70.22 42.03 -7.10
CA GLY A 22 70.93 42.30 -8.35
C GLY A 22 70.16 41.95 -9.65
N GLY A 23 68.85 41.72 -9.58
CA GLY A 23 68.01 41.33 -10.74
C GLY A 23 67.40 42.52 -11.50
N TYR A 24 67.15 42.33 -12.80
CA TYR A 24 66.76 43.34 -13.78
C TYR A 24 65.54 44.21 -13.38
N PRO A 25 65.57 45.54 -13.60
CA PRO A 25 64.50 46.48 -13.19
C PRO A 25 63.10 46.18 -13.74
N TYR A 26 62.98 45.44 -14.84
CA TYR A 26 61.72 45.27 -15.55
C TYR A 26 60.70 44.42 -14.78
N GLU A 27 61.12 43.39 -14.03
CA GLU A 27 60.20 42.57 -13.24
C GLU A 27 59.68 43.31 -11.99
N ILE A 28 60.49 44.19 -11.39
CA ILE A 28 60.05 45.07 -10.30
C ILE A 28 59.03 46.06 -10.82
N ILE A 29 59.30 46.69 -11.97
CA ILE A 29 58.35 47.63 -12.60
C ILE A 29 57.08 46.90 -13.00
N TYR A 30 57.15 45.69 -13.58
CA TYR A 30 55.97 44.91 -13.93
C TYR A 30 55.13 44.52 -12.70
N LYS A 31 55.77 44.07 -11.60
CA LYS A 31 55.05 43.78 -10.35
C LYS A 31 54.58 45.05 -9.62
N LEU A 32 55.26 46.18 -9.74
CA LEU A 32 54.81 47.49 -9.23
C LEU A 32 53.63 48.02 -10.05
N ILE A 33 53.63 47.83 -11.38
CA ILE A 33 52.50 48.16 -12.25
C ILE A 33 51.31 47.26 -11.93
N GLN A 34 51.51 45.95 -11.74
CA GLN A 34 50.44 45.04 -11.29
C GLN A 34 49.93 45.40 -9.90
N LEU A 35 50.82 45.79 -8.98
CA LEU A 35 50.41 46.26 -7.65
C LEU A 35 49.68 47.60 -7.73
N TYR A 36 50.12 48.51 -8.59
CA TYR A 36 49.49 49.81 -8.84
C TYR A 36 48.10 49.65 -9.46
N GLN A 37 47.95 48.76 -10.45
CA GLN A 37 46.66 48.39 -11.04
C GLN A 37 45.70 47.73 -10.03
N VAL A 38 46.23 47.05 -9.00
CA VAL A 38 45.42 46.46 -7.91
C VAL A 38 45.16 47.47 -6.78
N ILE A 39 45.87 48.60 -6.73
CA ILE A 39 45.68 49.67 -5.75
C ILE A 39 44.80 50.80 -6.31
N GLU A 40 44.78 51.04 -7.63
CA GLU A 40 43.98 52.11 -8.24
C GLU A 40 42.48 52.02 -7.92
N ASP A 41 41.96 50.81 -7.71
CA ASP A 41 40.53 50.59 -7.43
C ASP A 41 40.22 50.38 -5.95
N VAL A 42 41.15 50.75 -5.05
CA VAL A 42 40.98 50.67 -3.59
C VAL A 42 40.92 52.06 -2.96
N TYR A 43 39.75 52.46 -2.50
CA TYR A 43 39.52 53.74 -1.84
C TYR A 43 39.56 53.56 -0.31
N SER A 44 40.12 54.55 0.40
CA SER A 44 40.02 54.65 1.85
C SER A 44 39.38 56.00 2.17
N VAL A 45 38.21 55.99 2.80
CA VAL A 45 37.40 57.19 3.02
C VAL A 45 37.20 57.45 4.50
N SER A 46 37.08 58.73 4.85
CA SER A 46 36.97 59.22 6.23
C SER A 46 35.82 60.23 6.42
N THR A 47 35.00 60.44 5.39
CA THR A 47 33.75 61.21 5.45
C THR A 47 32.71 60.60 4.52
N VAL A 48 31.42 60.93 4.71
CA VAL A 48 30.33 60.47 3.81
C VAL A 48 30.46 61.09 2.42
N ILE A 49 30.97 62.32 2.32
CA ILE A 49 31.22 62.98 1.03
C ILE A 49 32.30 62.23 0.25
N GLU A 50 33.42 61.88 0.91
CA GLU A 50 34.48 61.06 0.30
C GLU A 50 33.98 59.67 -0.11
N LEU A 51 33.04 59.09 0.64
CA LEU A 51 32.41 57.82 0.30
C LEU A 51 31.60 57.92 -1.01
N GLN A 52 30.75 58.94 -1.14
CA GLN A 52 29.99 59.15 -2.39
C GLN A 52 30.93 59.45 -3.55
N GLU A 53 31.93 60.32 -3.38
CA GLU A 53 32.91 60.61 -4.42
C GLU A 53 33.69 59.36 -4.85
N ALA A 54 34.00 58.44 -3.91
CA ALA A 54 34.65 57.18 -4.23
C ALA A 54 33.74 56.25 -5.05
N ILE A 55 32.45 56.17 -4.71
CA ILE A 55 31.44 55.41 -5.46
C ILE A 55 31.34 55.95 -6.89
N ASP A 56 31.15 57.26 -7.03
CA ASP A 56 31.01 57.93 -8.33
C ASP A 56 32.25 57.76 -9.24
N ASN A 57 33.45 57.72 -8.64
CA ASN A 57 34.71 57.56 -9.37
C ASN A 57 34.97 56.14 -9.86
N ILE A 58 34.42 55.11 -9.20
CA ILE A 58 34.54 53.72 -9.66
C ILE A 58 33.79 53.53 -10.98
N GLY A 59 32.61 54.15 -11.12
CA GLY A 59 31.79 54.03 -12.33
C GLY A 59 31.58 52.57 -12.73
N THR A 60 31.63 52.26 -14.03
CA THR A 60 31.35 50.89 -14.53
C THR A 60 32.41 49.84 -14.20
N ASP A 61 33.53 50.22 -13.59
CA ASP A 61 34.61 49.31 -13.22
C ASP A 61 34.34 48.62 -11.87
N ALA A 62 35.19 47.66 -11.50
CA ALA A 62 35.11 47.02 -10.19
C ALA A 62 35.94 47.81 -9.16
N GLY A 63 35.44 47.98 -7.94
CA GLY A 63 36.14 48.74 -6.91
C GLY A 63 35.87 48.26 -5.49
N THR A 64 36.80 48.58 -4.58
CA THR A 64 36.68 48.31 -3.16
C THR A 64 36.87 49.58 -2.34
N ILE A 65 35.96 49.86 -1.41
CA ILE A 65 36.01 51.03 -0.54
C ILE A 65 36.16 50.58 0.92
N PHE A 66 37.14 51.14 1.62
CA PHE A 66 37.33 50.99 3.06
C PHE A 66 36.91 52.27 3.77
N ILE A 67 35.90 52.19 4.63
CA ILE A 67 35.50 53.29 5.50
C ILE A 67 36.30 53.16 6.78
N ALA A 68 37.02 54.23 7.15
CA ALA A 68 37.76 54.28 8.40
C ALA A 68 36.83 54.03 9.62
N SER A 69 37.42 53.66 10.75
CA SER A 69 36.67 53.60 12.01
C SER A 69 36.25 55.02 12.42
N GLY A 70 34.99 55.19 12.80
CA GLY A 70 34.43 56.47 13.17
C GLY A 70 32.90 56.45 13.16
N THR A 71 32.30 57.54 13.59
CA THR A 71 30.85 57.79 13.42
C THR A 71 30.69 58.90 12.38
N TYR A 72 29.88 58.64 11.37
CA TYR A 72 29.70 59.50 10.21
C TYR A 72 28.23 59.85 10.08
N ASP A 73 27.90 61.14 10.21
CA ASP A 73 26.53 61.61 10.03
C ASP A 73 26.16 61.60 8.53
N VAL A 74 25.11 60.84 8.19
CA VAL A 74 24.56 60.70 6.84
C VAL A 74 23.35 61.63 6.73
N THR A 75 23.59 62.84 6.18
CA THR A 75 22.55 63.86 5.99
C THR A 75 21.91 63.83 4.61
N THR A 76 22.49 63.05 3.69
CA THR A 76 22.01 62.81 2.33
C THR A 76 22.20 61.32 2.04
N THR A 77 21.33 60.74 1.21
CA THR A 77 21.44 59.35 0.77
C THR A 77 22.79 59.07 0.12
N ILE A 78 23.38 57.90 0.40
CA ILE A 78 24.53 57.37 -0.36
C ILE A 78 23.95 56.54 -1.49
N ASP A 79 23.97 57.11 -2.70
CA ASP A 79 23.44 56.47 -3.89
C ASP A 79 24.54 55.59 -4.50
N ILE A 80 24.23 54.29 -4.66
CA ILE A 80 25.07 53.33 -5.37
C ILE A 80 24.41 53.05 -6.72
N ASP A 81 24.73 53.89 -7.68
CA ASP A 81 24.22 53.83 -9.05
C ASP A 81 25.37 53.82 -10.07
N ASN A 82 25.11 53.24 -11.24
CA ASN A 82 26.05 53.15 -12.37
C ASN A 82 27.43 52.56 -12.00
N CYS A 83 27.48 51.70 -10.96
CA CYS A 83 28.71 51.07 -10.51
C CYS A 83 28.90 49.69 -11.15
N GLY A 84 30.14 49.26 -11.41
CA GLY A 84 30.46 47.88 -11.74
C GLY A 84 30.34 46.97 -10.52
N SER A 85 31.35 46.14 -10.27
CA SER A 85 31.39 45.29 -9.07
C SER A 85 31.95 46.05 -7.87
N LEU A 86 31.12 46.39 -6.89
CA LEU A 86 31.50 47.19 -5.73
C LEU A 86 31.59 46.35 -4.45
N VAL A 87 32.60 46.59 -3.63
CA VAL A 87 32.66 46.08 -2.25
C VAL A 87 32.97 47.19 -1.26
N ILE A 88 32.13 47.37 -0.24
CA ILE A 88 32.30 48.36 0.83
C ILE A 88 32.59 47.65 2.16
N TYR A 89 33.71 47.98 2.78
CA TYR A 89 34.15 47.47 4.07
C TYR A 89 34.17 48.57 5.13
N GLY A 90 33.62 48.27 6.31
CA GLY A 90 33.93 49.01 7.54
C GLY A 90 34.96 48.30 8.42
N HIS A 91 35.00 48.70 9.70
CA HIS A 91 35.82 48.10 10.75
C HIS A 91 34.94 47.47 11.86
N GLY A 92 33.90 46.76 11.45
CA GLY A 92 32.83 46.24 12.30
C GLY A 92 31.99 47.38 12.90
N ASP A 93 31.52 47.18 14.12
CA ASP A 93 30.78 48.18 14.90
C ASP A 93 31.57 49.48 15.18
N ASN A 94 32.87 49.54 14.86
CA ASN A 94 33.67 50.77 14.97
C ASN A 94 33.46 51.73 13.79
N THR A 95 32.86 51.28 12.69
CA THR A 95 32.46 52.13 11.56
C THR A 95 30.95 52.29 11.62
N ILE A 96 30.47 53.48 11.98
CA ILE A 96 29.05 53.77 12.19
C ILE A 96 28.59 54.81 11.17
N LEU A 97 27.66 54.47 10.30
CA LEU A 97 26.93 55.41 9.46
C LEU A 97 25.62 55.77 10.16
N LYS A 98 25.51 57.02 10.62
CA LYS A 98 24.39 57.50 11.42
C LYS A 98 23.46 58.37 10.60
N ALA A 99 22.24 57.91 10.34
CA ALA A 99 21.29 58.64 9.51
C ALA A 99 20.68 59.86 10.23
N ALA A 100 20.51 60.95 9.49
CA ALA A 100 19.52 61.97 9.83
C ALA A 100 18.10 61.39 9.67
N ASP A 101 17.13 62.00 10.35
CA ASP A 101 15.73 61.57 10.27
C ASP A 101 15.22 61.59 8.81
N GLY A 102 14.57 60.50 8.38
CA GLY A 102 14.02 60.35 7.05
C GLY A 102 15.02 60.12 5.91
N ILE A 103 16.31 59.90 6.21
CA ILE A 103 17.36 59.67 5.18
C ILE A 103 17.72 58.20 5.10
N THR A 104 17.48 57.56 3.95
CA THR A 104 18.02 56.24 3.62
C THR A 104 19.54 56.30 3.52
N ILE A 105 20.26 55.39 4.20
CA ILE A 105 21.72 55.41 4.18
C ILE A 105 22.24 54.93 2.84
N PHE A 106 21.82 53.74 2.38
CA PHE A 106 22.22 53.18 1.09
C PHE A 106 21.01 53.00 0.18
N ASN A 107 21.09 53.56 -1.03
CA ASN A 107 20.12 53.35 -2.09
C ASN A 107 20.82 52.72 -3.31
N ILE A 108 20.53 51.45 -3.60
CA ILE A 108 21.26 50.63 -4.57
C ILE A 108 20.35 50.38 -5.77
N THR A 109 20.66 50.95 -6.94
CA THR A 109 19.72 50.95 -8.09
C THR A 109 20.27 50.40 -9.40
N CYS A 110 21.59 50.38 -9.59
CA CYS A 110 22.20 49.89 -10.83
C CYS A 110 23.67 49.53 -10.58
N VAL A 111 23.90 48.27 -10.19
CA VAL A 111 25.25 47.75 -9.87
C VAL A 111 25.43 46.40 -10.54
N ALA A 112 26.59 46.12 -11.13
CA ALA A 112 26.84 44.76 -11.66
C ALA A 112 26.89 43.71 -10.53
N SER A 113 27.42 44.11 -9.37
CA SER A 113 27.29 43.39 -8.10
C SER A 113 27.68 44.32 -6.95
N CYS A 114 27.06 44.22 -5.79
CA CYS A 114 27.47 45.00 -4.62
C CYS A 114 27.55 44.13 -3.36
N LEU A 115 28.60 44.31 -2.57
CA LEU A 115 28.74 43.69 -1.25
C LEU A 115 29.09 44.75 -0.21
N ILE A 116 28.22 44.93 0.79
CA ILE A 116 28.47 45.80 1.93
C ILE A 116 28.69 44.94 3.17
N LYS A 117 29.80 45.17 3.89
CA LYS A 117 30.15 44.31 5.02
C LYS A 117 30.89 44.96 6.16
N THR A 118 30.79 44.37 7.34
CA THR A 118 31.56 44.72 8.55
C THR A 118 31.41 46.19 8.96
N LEU A 119 30.17 46.68 9.08
CA LEU A 119 29.87 48.05 9.51
C LEU A 119 28.56 48.14 10.28
N LYS A 120 28.33 49.27 10.96
CA LYS A 120 27.09 49.57 11.66
C LYS A 120 26.31 50.70 10.99
N LEU A 121 25.01 50.50 10.83
CA LEU A 121 24.02 51.48 10.43
C LEU A 121 23.20 51.89 11.66
N ASP A 122 23.17 53.19 11.97
CA ASP A 122 22.43 53.75 13.09
C ASP A 122 21.30 54.63 12.56
N ILE A 123 20.07 54.13 12.67
CA ILE A 123 18.82 54.81 12.30
C ILE A 123 17.95 55.13 13.52
N THR A 124 18.54 55.28 14.72
CA THR A 124 17.77 55.60 15.94
C THR A 124 17.08 56.97 15.90
N ASN A 125 17.38 57.79 14.89
CA ASN A 125 16.77 59.11 14.70
C ASN A 125 15.47 59.07 13.88
N TYR A 126 15.10 57.93 13.29
CA TYR A 126 13.92 57.85 12.42
C TYR A 126 12.60 58.08 13.16
N THR A 127 11.79 58.99 12.64
CA THR A 127 10.44 59.30 13.11
C THR A 127 9.33 58.71 12.23
N GLY A 128 9.69 58.18 11.05
CA GLY A 128 8.79 57.51 10.11
C GLY A 128 9.35 56.20 9.53
N ASP A 129 8.61 55.59 8.61
CA ASP A 129 8.90 54.25 8.06
C ASP A 129 9.98 54.24 6.96
N THR A 130 10.98 55.12 7.04
CA THR A 130 12.09 55.15 6.09
C THR A 130 12.97 53.92 6.23
N GLN A 131 13.51 53.45 5.11
CA GLN A 131 14.43 52.31 5.03
C GLN A 131 15.87 52.77 5.34
N ALA A 132 16.63 52.04 6.16
CA ALA A 132 18.07 52.27 6.29
C ALA A 132 18.80 51.91 5.00
N VAL A 133 18.37 50.82 4.37
CA VAL A 133 18.88 50.31 3.10
C VAL A 133 17.70 50.04 2.15
N LEU A 134 17.80 50.56 0.93
CA LEU A 134 16.91 50.23 -0.18
C LEU A 134 17.72 49.56 -1.29
N ILE A 135 17.39 48.32 -1.60
CA ILE A 135 17.90 47.60 -2.78
C ILE A 135 16.79 47.62 -3.83
N ASN A 136 16.96 48.43 -4.87
CA ASN A 136 16.02 48.57 -5.99
C ASN A 136 16.80 48.54 -7.32
N GLU A 137 17.66 47.54 -7.44
CA GLU A 137 18.40 47.18 -8.64
C GLU A 137 17.48 46.50 -9.65
N THR A 138 17.51 46.96 -10.91
CA THR A 138 16.52 46.58 -11.94
C THR A 138 16.99 45.47 -12.88
N ASN A 139 18.24 45.01 -12.77
CA ASN A 139 18.84 44.00 -13.65
C ASN A 139 19.08 42.66 -12.92
N ASN A 140 18.49 42.46 -11.74
CA ASN A 140 18.61 41.25 -10.92
C ASN A 140 20.07 40.89 -10.58
N ASN A 141 20.90 41.90 -10.41
CA ASN A 141 22.30 41.74 -10.04
C ASN A 141 22.45 41.38 -8.55
N ILE A 142 23.54 40.69 -8.23
CA ILE A 142 23.79 40.19 -6.87
C ILE A 142 24.14 41.36 -5.94
N VAL A 143 23.25 41.65 -5.00
CA VAL A 143 23.49 42.62 -3.91
C VAL A 143 23.50 41.87 -2.58
N GLY A 144 24.55 42.08 -1.79
CA GLY A 144 24.87 41.32 -0.58
C GLY A 144 25.16 42.18 0.63
N PHE A 145 24.70 41.73 1.80
CA PHE A 145 25.10 42.25 3.10
C PHE A 145 25.71 41.14 3.94
N GLU A 146 26.89 41.37 4.53
CA GLU A 146 27.61 40.38 5.36
C GLU A 146 28.15 41.04 6.64
N ASP A 147 27.79 40.52 7.82
CA ASP A 147 28.28 41.04 9.12
C ASP A 147 28.00 42.55 9.27
N VAL A 148 26.75 42.95 8.98
CA VAL A 148 26.27 44.33 9.13
C VAL A 148 25.32 44.44 10.31
N SER A 149 25.59 45.40 11.20
CA SER A 149 24.72 45.74 12.32
C SER A 149 23.80 46.90 11.94
N ILE A 150 22.49 46.79 12.16
CA ILE A 150 21.52 47.89 11.98
C ILE A 150 20.77 48.10 13.29
N LEU A 151 20.77 49.33 13.80
CA LEU A 151 20.10 49.71 15.05
C LEU A 151 19.10 50.85 14.80
N GLY A 152 17.85 50.69 15.21
CA GLY A 152 16.81 51.72 15.11
C GLY A 152 16.15 52.13 16.44
N ALA A 153 15.02 52.84 16.34
CA ALA A 153 14.27 53.41 17.47
C ALA A 153 13.00 52.64 17.87
N ALA A 154 12.95 51.33 17.59
CA ALA A 154 11.84 50.39 17.80
C ALA A 154 10.53 50.71 17.06
N ALA A 155 9.98 51.92 17.19
CA ALA A 155 8.66 52.29 16.66
C ALA A 155 8.61 52.56 15.15
N ASN A 156 9.75 52.88 14.53
CA ASN A 156 9.84 53.42 13.18
C ASN A 156 10.94 52.72 12.38
N GLY A 157 10.89 52.92 11.07
CA GLY A 157 11.94 52.52 10.13
C GLY A 157 11.88 51.06 9.67
N ILE A 158 12.46 50.83 8.50
CA ILE A 158 12.72 49.50 7.92
C ILE A 158 14.24 49.31 7.90
N GLY A 159 14.74 48.15 8.31
CA GLY A 159 16.19 47.88 8.30
C GLY A 159 16.71 47.77 6.89
N ILE A 160 16.32 46.68 6.21
CA ILE A 160 16.66 46.43 4.81
C ILE A 160 15.38 46.18 4.03
N GLU A 161 15.10 47.00 3.03
CA GLU A 161 14.09 46.70 2.01
C GLU A 161 14.76 46.22 0.73
N VAL A 162 14.31 45.07 0.25
CA VAL A 162 14.80 44.44 -0.98
C VAL A 162 13.66 44.39 -1.99
N GLN A 163 13.85 45.01 -3.14
CA GLN A 163 12.93 45.05 -4.29
C GLN A 163 13.55 44.41 -5.54
N SER A 164 14.66 43.68 -5.37
CA SER A 164 15.46 43.08 -6.44
C SER A 164 15.69 41.60 -6.19
N ASP A 165 15.66 40.82 -7.26
CA ASP A 165 15.90 39.38 -7.17
C ASP A 165 17.37 39.06 -6.85
N ASN A 166 17.63 37.82 -6.41
CA ASN A 166 18.98 37.27 -6.22
C ASN A 166 19.85 38.02 -5.20
N CYS A 167 19.23 38.72 -4.24
CA CYS A 167 19.95 39.37 -3.15
C CYS A 167 20.33 38.37 -2.04
N TYR A 168 21.30 38.73 -1.21
CA TYR A 168 21.58 37.97 0.01
C TYR A 168 21.88 38.83 1.24
N ILE A 169 21.46 38.34 2.40
CA ILE A 169 21.73 38.94 3.71
C ILE A 169 22.30 37.83 4.59
N ASP A 170 23.55 37.95 4.99
CA ASP A 170 24.28 36.93 5.75
C ASP A 170 24.86 37.48 7.05
N GLN A 171 24.66 36.77 8.15
CA GLN A 171 25.27 37.07 9.46
C GLN A 171 25.03 38.52 9.93
N CYS A 172 23.89 39.12 9.57
CA CYS A 172 23.58 40.48 9.96
C CYS A 172 22.91 40.54 11.34
N ASN A 173 22.96 41.70 11.99
CA ASN A 173 22.32 41.96 13.28
C ASN A 173 21.41 43.19 13.20
N ILE A 174 20.10 42.98 13.06
CA ILE A 174 19.12 44.01 12.71
C ILE A 174 18.15 44.17 13.89
N LEU A 175 18.24 45.26 14.64
CA LEU A 175 17.53 45.40 15.92
C LEU A 175 16.71 46.70 16.04
N GLN A 176 15.60 46.61 16.76
CA GLN A 176 14.81 47.76 17.24
C GLN A 176 14.31 48.68 16.12
N MET A 177 13.36 48.22 15.31
CA MET A 177 12.76 49.02 14.23
C MET A 177 11.35 48.54 13.95
N LYS A 178 10.59 49.21 13.10
CA LYS A 178 9.24 48.74 12.79
C LYS A 178 9.26 47.39 12.07
N THR A 179 10.07 47.27 11.02
CA THR A 179 10.29 46.01 10.28
C THR A 179 11.78 45.76 10.11
N GLY A 180 12.26 44.56 10.45
CA GLY A 180 13.66 44.19 10.30
C GLY A 180 14.09 44.12 8.84
N ILE A 181 13.64 43.07 8.16
CA ILE A 181 13.90 42.83 6.74
C ILE A 181 12.57 42.78 5.99
N TYR A 182 12.48 43.49 4.86
CA TYR A 182 11.30 43.50 4.01
C TYR A 182 11.67 43.11 2.58
N LEU A 183 11.23 41.93 2.13
CA LEU A 183 11.33 41.49 0.75
C LEU A 183 10.03 41.87 0.05
N ASN A 184 10.10 42.82 -0.86
CA ASN A 184 8.96 43.44 -1.51
C ASN A 184 9.05 43.21 -3.02
N GLY A 185 8.49 42.09 -3.50
CA GLY A 185 8.63 41.66 -4.88
C GLY A 185 10.01 41.07 -5.23
N ALA A 186 10.83 40.74 -4.22
CA ALA A 186 12.22 40.30 -4.40
C ALA A 186 12.34 38.77 -4.37
N GLU A 187 12.36 38.14 -5.54
CA GLU A 187 12.43 36.68 -5.65
C GLU A 187 13.84 36.14 -5.41
N LYS A 188 13.95 34.86 -5.05
CA LYS A 188 15.24 34.14 -4.95
C LYS A 188 16.22 34.80 -3.98
N THR A 189 15.71 35.53 -2.99
CA THR A 189 16.55 36.16 -1.97
C THR A 189 17.00 35.13 -0.95
N LYS A 190 18.27 35.19 -0.56
CA LYS A 190 18.84 34.29 0.45
C LYS A 190 19.13 35.03 1.76
N ILE A 191 18.60 34.54 2.87
CA ILE A 191 18.89 35.10 4.20
C ILE A 191 19.48 34.00 5.08
N THR A 192 20.69 34.22 5.61
CA THR A 192 21.40 33.24 6.43
C THR A 192 22.06 33.82 7.67
N GLY A 193 22.11 33.04 8.76
CA GLY A 193 22.86 33.40 9.97
C GLY A 193 22.46 34.71 10.64
N THR A 194 21.32 35.30 10.27
CA THR A 194 20.95 36.68 10.60
C THR A 194 20.09 36.71 11.87
N LEU A 195 20.43 37.63 12.77
CA LEU A 195 19.62 37.97 13.94
C LEU A 195 18.77 39.21 13.61
N SER A 196 17.45 39.09 13.68
CA SER A 196 16.53 40.21 13.52
C SER A 196 15.48 40.21 14.63
N GLY A 197 15.49 41.22 15.50
CA GLY A 197 14.64 41.20 16.69
C GLY A 197 14.33 42.53 17.34
N LEU A 198 13.44 42.47 18.33
CA LEU A 198 12.92 43.64 19.05
C LEU A 198 12.20 44.63 18.12
N HIS A 199 11.57 44.12 17.05
CA HIS A 199 10.80 44.93 16.12
C HIS A 199 9.37 45.11 16.57
N VAL A 200 8.73 46.19 16.13
CA VAL A 200 7.29 46.38 16.41
C VAL A 200 6.46 45.42 15.56
N ASN A 201 6.70 45.31 14.25
CA ASN A 201 5.92 44.41 13.42
C ASN A 201 6.64 43.07 13.23
N TYR A 202 7.59 43.04 12.30
CA TYR A 202 8.10 41.79 11.76
C TYR A 202 9.63 41.72 11.87
N GLY A 203 10.15 40.53 12.18
CA GLY A 203 11.55 40.20 11.93
C GLY A 203 11.85 40.16 10.43
N LEU A 204 11.06 39.39 9.69
CA LEU A 204 11.12 39.27 8.25
C LEU A 204 9.72 39.31 7.66
N HIS A 205 9.54 40.07 6.59
CA HIS A 205 8.30 40.09 5.80
C HIS A 205 8.63 39.76 4.33
N LEU A 206 8.09 38.66 3.84
CA LEU A 206 8.10 38.25 2.44
C LEU A 206 6.76 38.66 1.82
N ASN A 207 6.78 39.61 0.90
CA ASN A 207 5.61 40.06 0.15
C ASN A 207 5.90 39.86 -1.33
N GLN A 208 5.26 38.89 -1.98
CA GLN A 208 5.53 38.54 -3.38
C GLN A 208 7.00 38.19 -3.63
N ALA A 209 7.63 37.46 -2.69
CA ALA A 209 9.06 37.18 -2.68
C ALA A 209 9.34 35.68 -2.93
N ASP A 210 8.85 35.17 -4.06
CA ASP A 210 8.87 33.75 -4.40
C ASP A 210 10.28 33.15 -4.43
N PHE A 211 10.38 31.83 -4.24
CA PHE A 211 11.64 31.07 -4.32
C PHE A 211 12.74 31.51 -3.35
N SER A 212 12.41 32.25 -2.30
CA SER A 212 13.38 32.74 -1.33
C SER A 212 13.85 31.63 -0.37
N ILE A 213 15.13 31.68 0.04
CA ILE A 213 15.77 30.68 0.91
C ILE A 213 16.18 31.33 2.23
N ILE A 214 15.48 30.97 3.30
CA ILE A 214 15.67 31.51 4.64
C ILE A 214 16.21 30.39 5.53
N THR A 215 17.49 30.43 5.92
CA THR A 215 18.07 29.33 6.72
C THR A 215 19.04 29.75 7.81
N GLY A 216 18.94 29.15 9.00
CA GLY A 216 19.87 29.41 10.10
C GLY A 216 19.70 30.79 10.74
N ASN A 217 18.51 31.39 10.68
CA ASN A 217 18.25 32.75 11.19
C ASN A 217 17.58 32.73 12.56
N SER A 218 17.58 33.88 13.24
CA SER A 218 16.93 34.08 14.54
C SER A 218 16.06 35.34 14.52
N PHE A 219 14.74 35.15 14.56
CA PHE A 219 13.72 36.20 14.54
C PHE A 219 13.02 36.29 15.90
N THR A 220 13.48 37.18 16.77
CA THR A 220 13.13 37.13 18.20
C THR A 220 12.51 38.39 18.77
N ALA A 221 11.55 38.23 19.68
CA ALA A 221 11.00 39.32 20.49
C ALA A 221 10.36 40.44 19.65
N ASN A 222 9.72 40.10 18.53
CA ASN A 222 8.97 41.04 17.70
C ASN A 222 7.52 41.11 18.18
N THR A 223 6.92 42.31 18.23
CA THR A 223 5.59 42.44 18.84
C THR A 223 4.45 41.89 17.98
N SER A 224 4.69 41.61 16.70
CA SER A 224 3.82 40.78 15.85
C SER A 224 4.52 39.48 15.45
N TYR A 225 5.11 39.39 14.27
CA TYR A 225 5.53 38.09 13.71
C TYR A 225 7.05 37.95 13.68
N GLY A 226 7.56 36.74 13.92
CA GLY A 226 8.95 36.44 13.60
C GLY A 226 9.17 36.55 12.09
N ILE A 227 8.40 35.77 11.34
CA ILE A 227 8.35 35.80 9.87
C ILE A 227 6.90 35.97 9.41
N TYR A 228 6.66 36.87 8.47
CA TYR A 228 5.40 37.00 7.75
C TYR A 228 5.61 36.65 6.27
N ILE A 229 4.90 35.65 5.77
CA ILE A 229 4.91 35.20 4.37
C ILE A 229 3.57 35.58 3.78
N TYR A 230 3.56 36.53 2.85
CA TYR A 230 2.36 37.04 2.22
C TYR A 230 2.49 36.92 0.71
N ASN A 231 1.55 36.20 0.10
CA ASN A 231 1.52 35.95 -1.34
C ASN A 231 2.90 35.61 -1.92
N SER A 232 3.64 34.73 -1.24
CA SER A 232 4.99 34.31 -1.64
C SER A 232 5.05 32.78 -1.70
N ASP A 233 5.32 32.25 -2.88
CA ASP A 233 5.26 30.81 -3.16
C ASP A 233 6.66 30.19 -3.27
N TYR A 234 6.74 28.87 -3.12
CA TYR A 234 7.98 28.08 -3.31
C TYR A 234 9.17 28.53 -2.43
N CYS A 235 8.91 29.18 -1.30
CA CYS A 235 9.95 29.57 -0.36
C CYS A 235 10.40 28.39 0.51
N ILE A 236 11.68 28.36 0.86
CA ILE A 236 12.27 27.37 1.76
C ILE A 236 12.71 28.07 3.04
N ILE A 237 12.03 27.78 4.14
CA ILE A 237 12.38 28.25 5.47
C ILE A 237 12.86 27.05 6.28
N SER A 238 14.13 27.06 6.68
CA SER A 238 14.73 25.93 7.41
C SER A 238 15.64 26.34 8.54
N ASN A 239 15.79 25.51 9.57
CA ASN A 239 16.75 25.73 10.67
C ASN A 239 16.67 27.15 11.27
N THR A 240 15.47 27.73 11.32
CA THR A 240 15.26 29.13 11.70
C THR A 240 14.50 29.20 13.02
N GLY A 241 14.97 30.05 13.93
CA GLY A 241 14.34 30.29 15.22
C GLY A 241 13.39 31.50 15.18
N CYS A 242 12.13 31.32 15.58
CA CYS A 242 11.14 32.38 15.73
C CYS A 242 10.59 32.34 17.17
N THR A 243 11.23 33.07 18.08
CA THR A 243 10.92 32.96 19.53
C THR A 243 10.45 34.26 20.15
N SER A 244 9.52 34.18 21.11
CA SER A 244 9.00 35.33 21.86
C SER A 244 8.31 36.40 21.00
N ASN A 245 7.68 36.01 19.91
CA ASN A 245 6.84 36.88 19.07
C ASN A 245 5.36 36.71 19.45
N LEU A 246 4.44 37.45 18.80
CA LEU A 246 3.00 37.12 18.88
C LEU A 246 2.74 35.77 18.22
N THR A 247 3.14 35.65 16.95
CA THR A 247 3.18 34.40 16.20
C THR A 247 4.58 34.20 15.66
N GLY A 248 5.12 32.99 15.76
CA GLY A 248 6.47 32.73 15.26
C GLY A 248 6.56 32.91 13.74
N MET A 249 5.78 32.13 12.99
CA MET A 249 5.68 32.23 11.54
C MET A 249 4.22 32.33 11.10
N TYR A 250 3.89 33.33 10.28
CA TYR A 250 2.55 33.54 9.76
C TYR A 250 2.59 33.52 8.23
N SER A 251 1.78 32.67 7.60
CA SER A 251 1.71 32.47 6.15
C SER A 251 0.29 32.73 5.63
N ASP A 252 0.15 33.66 4.69
CA ASP A 252 -1.13 34.10 4.13
C ASP A 252 -1.09 34.10 2.60
N ILE A 253 -2.08 33.44 1.99
CA ILE A 253 -2.23 33.32 0.53
C ILE A 253 -0.92 32.84 -0.12
N SER A 254 -0.20 31.92 0.54
CA SER A 254 1.15 31.50 0.15
C SER A 254 1.19 29.98 0.03
N ASN A 255 1.59 29.48 -1.14
CA ASN A 255 1.47 28.10 -1.55
C ASN A 255 2.84 27.45 -1.82
N TYR A 256 2.90 26.12 -1.79
CA TYR A 256 4.10 25.35 -2.13
C TYR A 256 5.35 25.70 -1.30
N ASN A 257 5.18 26.28 -0.11
CA ASN A 257 6.30 26.62 0.76
C ASN A 257 6.73 25.41 1.59
N THR A 258 8.04 25.33 1.87
CA THR A 258 8.61 24.33 2.78
C THR A 258 9.08 25.00 4.06
N ILE A 259 8.47 24.66 5.19
CA ILE A 259 8.86 25.12 6.53
C ILE A 259 9.37 23.90 7.30
N SER A 260 10.69 23.84 7.54
CA SER A 260 11.31 22.63 8.09
C SER A 260 12.40 22.83 9.12
N SER A 261 12.47 21.97 10.14
CA SER A 261 13.52 22.06 11.19
C SER A 261 13.59 23.42 11.88
N CYS A 262 12.50 24.17 11.92
CA CYS A 262 12.43 25.48 12.57
C CYS A 262 12.04 25.35 14.04
N LEU A 263 12.51 26.29 14.85
CA LEU A 263 12.14 26.41 16.26
C LEU A 263 11.19 27.59 16.43
N SER A 264 9.91 27.32 16.71
CA SER A 264 8.92 28.34 17.06
C SER A 264 8.48 28.16 18.50
N ASN A 265 9.06 28.93 19.43
CA ASN A 265 8.90 28.69 20.86
C ASN A 265 8.60 29.97 21.64
N SER A 266 7.77 29.84 22.69
CA SER A 266 7.46 30.93 23.61
C SER A 266 6.82 32.14 22.93
N ASN A 267 6.10 31.93 21.82
CA ASN A 267 5.30 32.97 21.19
C ASN A 267 3.97 33.11 21.94
N SER A 268 3.39 34.31 21.99
CA SER A 268 2.22 34.58 22.85
C SER A 268 0.87 34.17 22.26
N GLU A 269 0.84 33.63 21.03
CA GLU A 269 -0.35 33.05 20.42
C GLU A 269 -0.03 31.74 19.69
N ASN A 270 0.67 31.78 18.56
CA ASN A 270 0.83 30.60 17.69
C ASN A 270 2.30 30.34 17.34
N GLY A 271 2.64 29.06 17.14
CA GLY A 271 3.95 28.66 16.62
C GLY A 271 4.05 28.94 15.12
N ILE A 272 3.25 28.24 14.33
CA ILE A 272 3.07 28.45 12.88
C ILE A 272 1.58 28.66 12.60
N PHE A 273 1.25 29.65 11.76
CA PHE A 273 -0.12 29.95 11.34
C PHE A 273 -0.20 30.00 9.81
N ILE A 274 -1.08 29.19 9.21
CA ILE A 274 -1.33 29.13 7.77
C ILE A 274 -2.79 29.51 7.49
N THR A 275 -3.01 30.45 6.58
CA THR A 275 -4.34 30.85 6.10
C THR A 275 -4.34 31.03 4.58
N GLN A 276 -5.35 30.50 3.90
CA GLN A 276 -5.46 30.50 2.44
C GLN A 276 -4.20 29.97 1.73
N GLY A 277 -3.43 29.09 2.38
CA GLY A 277 -2.17 28.56 1.86
C GLY A 277 -2.30 27.08 1.53
N ASN A 278 -2.06 26.72 0.27
CA ASN A 278 -2.22 25.36 -0.23
C ASN A 278 -0.87 24.69 -0.53
N TYR A 279 -0.84 23.36 -0.48
CA TYR A 279 0.33 22.56 -0.89
C TYR A 279 1.62 22.88 -0.11
N ASN A 280 1.53 23.42 1.10
CA ASN A 280 2.71 23.69 1.92
C ASN A 280 3.19 22.41 2.62
N THR A 281 4.50 22.29 2.82
CA THR A 281 5.13 21.21 3.58
C THR A 281 5.68 21.76 4.90
N ILE A 282 5.09 21.32 6.01
CA ILE A 282 5.48 21.70 7.37
C ILE A 282 6.07 20.46 8.06
N SER A 283 7.40 20.40 8.19
CA SER A 283 8.05 19.18 8.67
C SER A 283 9.17 19.35 9.70
N SER A 284 9.27 18.43 10.66
CA SER A 284 10.38 18.42 11.64
C SER A 284 10.56 19.70 12.46
N ASN A 285 9.51 20.51 12.63
CA ASN A 285 9.58 21.75 13.41
C ASN A 285 9.37 21.49 14.91
N THR A 286 9.93 22.34 15.76
CA THR A 286 9.69 22.36 17.21
C THR A 286 8.82 23.56 17.58
N LEU A 287 7.57 23.32 17.94
CA LEU A 287 6.51 24.30 18.19
C LEU A 287 6.06 24.23 19.66
N ASN A 288 6.87 24.75 20.58
CA ASN A 288 6.68 24.52 22.02
C ASN A 288 6.34 25.77 22.82
N ASN A 289 5.61 25.63 23.92
CA ASN A 289 5.30 26.70 24.87
C ASN A 289 4.75 27.97 24.20
N ASN A 290 4.01 27.86 23.11
CA ASN A 290 3.37 29.01 22.46
C ASN A 290 2.08 29.35 23.21
N ASP A 291 2.24 29.70 24.49
CA ASP A 291 1.14 29.89 25.42
C ASP A 291 0.41 31.20 25.15
N SER A 292 -0.92 31.12 25.17
CA SER A 292 -1.80 32.26 24.97
C SER A 292 -2.59 32.64 26.22
N ASN A 293 -3.10 33.87 26.22
CA ASN A 293 -4.08 34.35 27.20
C ASN A 293 -5.28 35.04 26.54
N ILE A 294 -5.46 34.85 25.23
CA ILE A 294 -6.54 35.47 24.47
C ILE A 294 -7.82 34.65 24.57
N ALA A 295 -8.97 35.28 24.27
CA ALA A 295 -10.26 34.60 24.30
C ALA A 295 -10.52 33.66 23.10
N GLY A 296 -9.73 33.79 22.03
CA GLY A 296 -9.82 32.93 20.84
C GLY A 296 -8.97 31.66 20.96
N ASN A 297 -9.26 30.69 20.08
CA ASN A 297 -8.44 29.50 19.95
C ASN A 297 -7.06 29.85 19.39
N THR A 298 -6.02 29.19 19.89
CA THR A 298 -4.64 29.29 19.38
C THR A 298 -4.08 27.90 19.15
N ALA A 299 -2.92 27.79 18.49
CA ALA A 299 -2.28 26.50 18.32
C ALA A 299 -0.77 26.58 18.17
N GLY A 300 -0.08 25.47 18.48
CA GLY A 300 1.30 25.28 18.06
C GLY A 300 1.40 25.37 16.52
N LEU A 301 0.51 24.69 15.81
CA LEU A 301 0.30 24.80 14.36
C LEU A 301 -1.18 25.04 14.04
N TYR A 302 -1.49 26.19 13.46
CA TYR A 302 -2.85 26.62 13.11
C TYR A 302 -3.04 26.66 11.58
N ILE A 303 -4.07 26.02 11.05
CA ILE A 303 -4.43 25.99 9.62
C ILE A 303 -5.91 26.36 9.46
N THR A 304 -6.22 27.30 8.55
CA THR A 304 -7.60 27.82 8.40
C THR A 304 -7.86 28.40 7.00
N ASN A 305 -9.12 28.71 6.71
CA ASN A 305 -9.58 29.49 5.56
C ASN A 305 -9.13 28.89 4.21
N ASN A 306 -9.66 27.74 3.84
CA ASN A 306 -9.36 27.08 2.56
C ASN A 306 -7.84 26.87 2.35
N SER A 307 -7.18 26.33 3.37
CA SER A 307 -5.78 25.90 3.31
C SER A 307 -5.74 24.39 3.07
N ASP A 308 -5.70 24.00 1.82
CA ASP A 308 -5.89 22.64 1.34
C ASP A 308 -4.56 21.97 0.99
N PHE A 309 -4.54 20.64 0.95
CA PHE A 309 -3.40 19.85 0.46
C PHE A 309 -2.07 20.10 1.19
N ASN A 310 -2.09 20.60 2.44
CA ASN A 310 -0.85 20.80 3.19
C ASN A 310 -0.38 19.47 3.81
N THR A 311 0.94 19.26 3.80
CA THR A 311 1.58 18.09 4.42
C THR A 311 2.26 18.50 5.72
N ILE A 312 1.83 17.90 6.83
CA ILE A 312 2.25 18.24 8.19
C ILE A 312 2.86 16.98 8.79
N THR A 313 4.18 16.93 8.96
CA THR A 313 4.81 15.69 9.40
C THR A 313 6.02 15.83 10.33
N ALA A 314 6.17 14.89 11.26
CA ALA A 314 7.34 14.82 12.14
C ALA A 314 7.58 16.07 13.01
N ASN A 315 6.56 16.91 13.24
CA ASN A 315 6.70 18.09 14.10
C ASN A 315 6.57 17.71 15.58
N SER A 316 7.34 18.37 16.46
CA SER A 316 7.21 18.31 17.92
C SER A 316 6.44 19.54 18.38
N ILE A 317 5.24 19.38 18.91
CA ILE A 317 4.27 20.45 19.14
C ILE A 317 3.75 20.35 20.57
N ASN A 318 4.52 20.85 21.53
CA ASN A 318 4.31 20.49 22.94
C ASN A 318 4.06 21.69 23.85
N ASN A 319 3.22 21.49 24.87
CA ASN A 319 2.93 22.47 25.90
C ASN A 319 2.43 23.81 25.35
N ASN A 320 1.60 23.83 24.31
CA ASN A 320 0.94 25.05 23.85
C ASN A 320 -0.40 25.15 24.56
N ASN A 321 -0.50 26.04 25.56
CA ASN A 321 -1.67 26.16 26.43
C ASN A 321 -2.32 27.54 26.32
N ASN A 322 -3.64 27.63 26.49
CA ASN A 322 -4.35 28.91 26.54
C ASN A 322 -4.95 29.12 27.93
N SER A 323 -4.36 30.05 28.68
CA SER A 323 -4.86 30.48 29.99
C SER A 323 -6.08 31.41 29.91
N GLY A 324 -6.46 31.84 28.70
CA GLY A 324 -7.61 32.67 28.40
C GLY A 324 -8.93 31.90 28.38
N ALA A 325 -9.90 32.39 27.61
CA ALA A 325 -11.21 31.75 27.46
C ALA A 325 -11.31 30.80 26.25
N GLY A 326 -10.28 30.76 25.40
CA GLY A 326 -10.18 29.83 24.27
C GLY A 326 -9.39 28.57 24.63
N THR A 327 -9.24 27.68 23.67
CA THR A 327 -8.44 26.44 23.78
C THR A 327 -7.14 26.61 22.97
N ALA A 328 -5.99 26.18 23.51
CA ALA A 328 -4.78 26.02 22.72
C ALA A 328 -4.63 24.57 22.23
N TYR A 329 -4.51 24.43 20.93
CA TYR A 329 -4.34 23.14 20.30
C TYR A 329 -2.85 22.85 20.02
N GLY A 330 -2.47 21.58 19.93
CA GLY A 330 -1.21 21.22 19.28
C GLY A 330 -1.30 21.56 17.79
N ILE A 331 -2.09 20.79 17.05
CA ILE A 331 -2.44 21.05 15.65
C ILE A 331 -3.93 21.39 15.57
N TYR A 332 -4.26 22.49 14.89
CA TYR A 332 -5.64 22.90 14.67
C TYR A 332 -5.92 23.19 13.20
N ILE A 333 -6.72 22.34 12.56
CA ILE A 333 -7.30 22.58 11.24
C ILE A 333 -8.72 23.11 11.47
N ALA A 334 -8.85 24.44 11.43
CA ALA A 334 -9.95 25.13 12.12
C ALA A 334 -11.29 25.11 11.37
N THR A 335 -11.26 25.10 10.03
CA THR A 335 -12.46 25.30 9.20
C THR A 335 -12.71 24.11 8.27
N ALA A 336 -13.99 23.84 8.00
CA ALA A 336 -14.43 22.71 7.17
C ALA A 336 -14.15 22.86 5.67
N ASP A 337 -13.50 23.96 5.27
CA ASP A 337 -13.01 24.19 3.93
C ASP A 337 -11.51 23.93 3.81
N CYS A 338 -10.81 23.49 4.87
CA CYS A 338 -9.39 23.12 4.83
C CYS A 338 -9.27 21.62 4.53
N ASP A 339 -9.39 21.28 3.26
CA ASP A 339 -9.59 19.90 2.83
C ASP A 339 -8.28 19.22 2.39
N GLU A 340 -8.29 17.88 2.38
CA GLU A 340 -7.20 17.05 1.84
C GLU A 340 -5.80 17.32 2.45
N ASN A 341 -5.77 17.82 3.68
CA ASN A 341 -4.54 17.96 4.45
C ASN A 341 -4.03 16.58 4.91
N VAL A 342 -2.71 16.43 5.04
CA VAL A 342 -2.08 15.19 5.53
C VAL A 342 -1.35 15.49 6.82
N VAL A 343 -1.76 14.86 7.92
CA VAL A 343 -1.15 15.01 9.24
C VAL A 343 -0.55 13.68 9.63
N ALA A 344 0.77 13.55 9.64
CA ALA A 344 1.43 12.26 9.85
C ALA A 344 2.64 12.35 10.78
N SER A 345 2.74 11.46 11.77
CA SER A 345 3.94 11.33 12.62
C SER A 345 4.25 12.59 13.46
N ASN A 346 3.27 13.42 13.79
CA ASN A 346 3.50 14.58 14.66
C ASN A 346 3.39 14.17 16.12
N ASN A 347 4.30 14.67 16.95
CA ASN A 347 4.28 14.52 18.39
C ASN A 347 3.64 15.79 18.98
N ALA A 348 2.35 15.75 19.27
CA ALA A 348 1.63 16.83 19.94
C ALA A 348 1.27 16.37 21.35
N ASN A 349 1.96 16.88 22.37
CA ASN A 349 1.78 16.45 23.76
C ASN A 349 1.71 17.63 24.73
N GLY A 350 0.83 17.51 25.73
CA GLY A 350 0.70 18.47 26.82
C GLY A 350 0.10 19.81 26.41
N ASN A 351 -0.61 19.87 25.28
CA ASN A 351 -1.43 21.01 24.89
C ASN A 351 -2.80 20.94 25.60
N ASP A 352 -3.63 21.99 25.53
CA ASP A 352 -5.00 21.87 26.08
C ASP A 352 -5.80 20.80 25.32
N VAL A 353 -5.60 20.71 24.00
CA VAL A 353 -6.09 19.66 23.10
C VAL A 353 -5.00 19.37 22.06
N ASP A 354 -4.55 18.12 21.93
CA ASP A 354 -3.37 17.86 21.08
C ASP A 354 -3.64 17.98 19.57
N TYR A 355 -4.82 17.55 19.11
CA TYR A 355 -5.21 17.68 17.70
C TYR A 355 -6.72 17.90 17.55
N GLN A 356 -7.08 18.86 16.71
CA GLN A 356 -8.45 19.14 16.32
C GLN A 356 -8.51 19.43 14.82
N ASP A 357 -9.46 18.81 14.15
CA ASP A 357 -9.65 18.95 12.72
C ASP A 357 -11.12 19.07 12.35
N SER A 358 -11.45 20.21 11.77
CA SER A 358 -12.75 20.52 11.20
C SER A 358 -12.79 20.31 9.69
N GLY A 359 -11.64 20.13 9.04
CA GLY A 359 -11.50 19.95 7.59
C GLY A 359 -12.11 18.64 7.10
N THR A 360 -12.51 18.59 5.83
CA THR A 360 -13.02 17.35 5.24
C THR A 360 -11.92 16.61 4.48
N SER A 361 -11.95 15.28 4.53
CA SER A 361 -10.97 14.44 3.83
C SER A 361 -9.51 14.63 4.26
N THR A 362 -9.25 15.23 5.43
CA THR A 362 -7.92 15.21 6.04
C THR A 362 -7.53 13.76 6.33
N THR A 363 -6.32 13.38 5.95
CA THR A 363 -5.75 12.06 6.30
C THR A 363 -4.86 12.22 7.53
N VAL A 364 -5.28 11.65 8.65
CA VAL A 364 -4.50 11.64 9.89
C VAL A 364 -3.82 10.28 10.07
N ILE A 365 -2.52 10.30 10.32
CA ILE A 365 -1.68 9.11 10.51
C ILE A 365 -0.97 9.23 11.86
N TYR A 366 -1.38 8.39 12.82
CA TYR A 366 -0.76 8.26 14.13
C TYR A 366 0.21 7.10 14.15
N TYR A 367 1.27 7.23 14.94
CA TYR A 367 2.19 6.15 15.30
C TYR A 367 2.21 6.06 16.82
N VAL A 368 1.73 4.95 17.37
CA VAL A 368 1.49 4.81 18.82
C VAL A 368 2.38 3.74 19.42
N GLN A 369 2.88 4.01 20.63
CA GLN A 369 3.84 3.18 21.34
C GLN A 369 3.34 2.65 22.69
N ASN A 370 2.15 3.08 23.13
CA ASN A 370 1.52 2.63 24.36
C ASN A 370 -0.02 2.75 24.27
N SER A 371 -0.72 2.23 25.27
CA SER A 371 -2.18 2.20 25.31
C SER A 371 -2.80 3.59 25.39
N ASP A 372 -2.17 4.51 26.11
CA ASP A 372 -2.69 5.88 26.29
C ASP A 372 -2.62 6.62 24.96
N GLU A 373 -1.49 6.54 24.25
CA GLU A 373 -1.34 7.10 22.90
C GLU A 373 -2.31 6.49 21.89
N LEU A 374 -2.63 5.19 22.00
CA LEU A 374 -3.63 4.55 21.14
C LEU A 374 -5.03 5.12 21.41
N GLN A 375 -5.41 5.26 22.69
CA GLN A 375 -6.70 5.86 23.04
C GLN A 375 -6.76 7.34 22.64
N ASP A 376 -5.72 8.12 22.91
CA ASP A 376 -5.63 9.52 22.53
C ASP A 376 -5.74 9.69 21.00
N ALA A 377 -5.11 8.81 20.22
CA ALA A 377 -5.24 8.81 18.77
C ALA A 377 -6.67 8.52 18.30
N ILE A 378 -7.37 7.58 18.93
CA ILE A 378 -8.78 7.28 18.64
C ILE A 378 -9.67 8.48 18.97
N ASP A 379 -9.54 9.03 20.18
CA ASP A 379 -10.32 10.18 20.66
C ASP A 379 -10.09 11.40 19.76
N SER A 380 -8.85 11.58 19.32
CA SER A 380 -8.45 12.68 18.46
C SER A 380 -8.94 12.56 17.02
N ILE A 381 -9.04 11.33 16.47
CA ILE A 381 -9.72 11.10 15.20
C ILE A 381 -11.21 11.43 15.33
N GLY A 382 -11.85 11.07 16.45
CA GLY A 382 -13.25 11.38 16.73
C GLY A 382 -14.15 10.93 15.58
N SER A 383 -14.95 11.85 15.01
CA SER A 383 -15.87 11.56 13.91
C SER A 383 -15.24 11.56 12.51
N SER A 384 -13.93 11.79 12.41
CA SER A 384 -13.18 11.90 11.15
C SER A 384 -12.66 10.54 10.67
N ALA A 385 -11.81 10.52 9.65
CA ALA A 385 -11.12 9.30 9.21
C ALA A 385 -9.64 9.35 9.57
N GLY A 386 -9.09 8.25 10.09
CA GLY A 386 -7.68 8.21 10.47
C GLY A 386 -7.08 6.80 10.41
N THR A 387 -5.76 6.77 10.27
CA THR A 387 -4.93 5.56 10.32
C THR A 387 -4.06 5.63 11.57
N ILE A 388 -4.00 4.53 12.33
CA ILE A 388 -3.18 4.39 13.53
C ILE A 388 -2.25 3.20 13.31
N TYR A 389 -0.94 3.45 13.33
CA TYR A 389 0.09 2.42 13.29
C TYR A 389 0.60 2.12 14.70
N ILE A 390 0.49 0.86 15.12
CA ILE A 390 1.00 0.37 16.41
C ILE A 390 2.42 -0.17 16.18
N ASN A 391 3.43 0.67 16.44
CA ASN A 391 4.83 0.38 16.11
C ASN A 391 5.64 -0.18 17.31
N SER A 392 4.96 -0.52 18.41
CA SER A 392 5.56 -1.19 19.56
C SER A 392 4.59 -2.19 20.18
N SER A 393 5.11 -3.10 21.00
CA SER A 393 4.29 -3.94 21.88
C SER A 393 4.11 -3.26 23.23
N PHE A 394 2.91 -3.32 23.81
CA PHE A 394 2.63 -2.71 25.11
C PHE A 394 1.54 -3.44 25.89
N THR A 395 1.43 -3.14 27.18
CA THR A 395 0.39 -3.64 28.06
C THR A 395 -0.84 -2.74 27.99
N VAL A 396 -2.01 -3.34 27.80
CA VAL A 396 -3.32 -2.69 27.85
C VAL A 396 -3.87 -2.85 29.27
N SER A 397 -3.93 -1.75 30.04
CA SER A 397 -4.41 -1.74 31.43
C SER A 397 -5.87 -1.30 31.59
N THR A 398 -6.42 -0.67 30.57
CA THR A 398 -7.82 -0.26 30.44
C THR A 398 -8.29 -0.62 29.04
N THR A 399 -9.59 -0.88 28.87
CA THR A 399 -10.17 -1.14 27.54
C THR A 399 -9.88 0.02 26.61
N ILE A 400 -9.47 -0.29 25.39
CA ILE A 400 -9.35 0.67 24.30
C ILE A 400 -10.71 0.75 23.61
N ASP A 401 -11.39 1.88 23.80
CA ASP A 401 -12.73 2.14 23.28
C ASP A 401 -12.62 2.87 21.94
N ILE A 402 -13.09 2.22 20.87
CA ILE A 402 -13.14 2.77 19.50
C ILE A 402 -14.56 3.31 19.29
N ASP A 403 -14.87 4.48 19.86
CA ASP A 403 -16.25 5.01 20.00
C ASP A 403 -16.49 6.42 19.43
N GLY A 404 -15.48 7.07 18.87
CA GLY A 404 -15.56 8.47 18.43
C GLY A 404 -16.46 8.77 17.23
N GLY A 405 -17.08 7.76 16.59
CA GLY A 405 -17.96 7.95 15.42
C GLY A 405 -17.28 7.97 14.05
N GLY A 406 -15.94 7.88 14.02
CA GLY A 406 -15.12 8.01 12.82
C GLY A 406 -14.91 6.73 12.03
N SER A 407 -14.02 6.82 11.04
CA SER A 407 -13.50 5.67 10.29
C SER A 407 -12.06 5.39 10.69
N TYR A 408 -11.81 4.21 11.25
CA TYR A 408 -10.52 3.85 11.82
C TYR A 408 -9.85 2.73 11.03
N LEU A 409 -8.58 2.90 10.70
CA LEU A 409 -7.68 1.82 10.32
C LEU A 409 -6.61 1.69 11.42
N ILE A 410 -6.66 0.63 12.20
CA ILE A 410 -5.69 0.33 13.26
C ILE A 410 -4.85 -0.86 12.83
N GLU A 411 -3.56 -0.63 12.64
CA GLU A 411 -2.63 -1.59 12.04
C GLU A 411 -1.36 -1.75 12.85
N GLY A 412 -0.98 -3.00 13.15
CA GLY A 412 0.35 -3.31 13.68
C GLY A 412 1.36 -3.71 12.60
N GLU A 413 2.57 -4.04 13.02
CA GLU A 413 3.66 -4.54 12.16
C GLU A 413 3.62 -6.08 11.98
N GLY A 414 2.43 -6.67 12.10
CA GLY A 414 2.19 -8.11 12.08
C GLY A 414 2.30 -8.74 13.48
N SER A 415 2.74 -10.00 13.54
CA SER A 415 2.83 -10.77 14.80
C SER A 415 3.87 -10.25 15.81
N ASN A 416 4.71 -9.28 15.41
CA ASN A 416 5.66 -8.61 16.30
C ASN A 416 5.02 -7.50 17.15
N THR A 417 3.87 -6.98 16.73
CA THR A 417 3.09 -6.01 17.51
C THR A 417 2.16 -6.76 18.44
N VAL A 418 2.44 -6.75 19.74
CA VAL A 418 1.68 -7.49 20.76
C VAL A 418 1.02 -6.53 21.76
N LEU A 419 -0.30 -6.61 21.87
CA LEU A 419 -1.10 -5.98 22.92
C LEU A 419 -1.30 -7.00 24.05
N THR A 420 -0.66 -6.82 25.19
CA THR A 420 -0.80 -7.74 26.33
C THR A 420 -1.84 -7.21 27.30
N THR A 421 -2.89 -7.98 27.62
CA THR A 421 -3.86 -7.54 28.65
C THR A 421 -3.21 -7.62 30.04
N GLY A 422 -3.28 -6.53 30.81
CA GLY A 422 -2.69 -6.49 32.16
C GLY A 422 -3.54 -7.16 33.25
N ILE A 423 -4.84 -7.32 32.96
CA ILE A 423 -5.90 -7.83 33.84
C ILE A 423 -7.03 -8.40 32.95
N ASP A 424 -8.09 -8.94 33.57
CA ASP A 424 -9.30 -9.41 32.87
C ASP A 424 -10.13 -8.21 32.37
N ILE A 425 -9.86 -7.74 31.15
CA ILE A 425 -10.52 -6.59 30.49
C ILE A 425 -10.79 -6.88 29.03
N LYS A 426 -11.81 -6.26 28.44
CA LYS A 426 -11.90 -6.16 26.97
C LYS A 426 -10.64 -5.45 26.49
N CYS A 427 -9.87 -6.05 25.58
CA CYS A 427 -8.69 -5.39 25.04
C CYS A 427 -9.12 -4.26 24.10
N LEU A 428 -10.08 -4.57 23.21
CA LEU A 428 -10.63 -3.65 22.23
C LEU A 428 -12.16 -3.71 22.29
N ASN A 429 -12.82 -2.55 22.30
CA ASN A 429 -14.27 -2.43 22.22
C ASN A 429 -14.62 -1.49 21.06
N VAL A 430 -15.30 -2.01 20.04
CA VAL A 430 -15.75 -1.23 18.88
C VAL A 430 -17.23 -0.87 19.07
N ASP A 431 -17.52 0.42 19.28
CA ASP A 431 -18.87 0.97 19.40
C ASP A 431 -19.00 2.21 18.50
N LEU A 432 -20.15 2.50 17.91
CA LEU A 432 -20.39 3.71 17.09
C LEU A 432 -19.43 4.03 15.93
N ALA A 433 -18.44 3.19 15.59
CA ALA A 433 -17.49 3.45 14.51
C ALA A 433 -18.18 3.39 13.13
N ARG A 434 -18.10 4.46 12.33
CA ARG A 434 -18.61 4.50 10.95
C ARG A 434 -17.95 3.45 10.05
N GLN A 435 -16.70 3.12 10.33
CA GLN A 435 -15.99 1.99 9.75
C GLN A 435 -14.81 1.65 10.67
N CYS A 436 -14.54 0.38 10.92
CA CYS A 436 -13.36 -0.02 11.69
C CYS A 436 -12.63 -1.17 10.99
N ILE A 437 -11.32 -1.02 10.77
CA ILE A 437 -10.45 -2.08 10.28
C ILE A 437 -9.35 -2.29 11.31
N LEU A 438 -9.30 -3.49 11.87
CA LEU A 438 -8.27 -3.95 12.80
C LEU A 438 -7.41 -4.98 12.07
N ARG A 439 -6.10 -4.75 11.93
CA ARG A 439 -5.25 -5.71 11.22
C ARG A 439 -3.81 -5.82 11.67
N ASN A 440 -3.20 -6.96 11.37
CA ASN A 440 -1.74 -7.16 11.49
C ASN A 440 -1.20 -6.93 12.91
N PHE A 441 -1.86 -7.41 13.96
CA PHE A 441 -1.33 -7.40 15.33
C PHE A 441 -1.78 -8.62 16.13
N ARG A 442 -1.14 -8.85 17.28
CA ARG A 442 -1.48 -9.91 18.22
C ARG A 442 -2.00 -9.34 19.54
N ILE A 443 -2.99 -10.00 20.13
CA ILE A 443 -3.42 -9.80 21.51
C ILE A 443 -3.01 -11.02 22.34
N ASP A 444 -2.28 -10.77 23.43
CA ASP A 444 -1.91 -11.77 24.42
C ASP A 444 -2.77 -11.60 25.68
N ALA A 445 -3.79 -12.45 25.81
CA ALA A 445 -4.72 -12.51 26.92
C ALA A 445 -4.46 -13.70 27.86
N SER A 446 -3.24 -14.27 27.83
CA SER A 446 -2.85 -15.39 28.70
C SER A 446 -2.87 -15.05 30.20
N ALA A 447 -2.94 -13.77 30.53
CA ALA A 447 -3.06 -13.26 31.89
C ALA A 447 -4.48 -13.32 32.47
N TYR A 448 -5.48 -13.80 31.71
CA TYR A 448 -6.84 -13.93 32.22
C TYR A 448 -6.90 -14.91 33.40
N THR A 449 -7.44 -14.47 34.54
CA THR A 449 -7.42 -15.24 35.81
C THR A 449 -8.78 -15.52 36.41
N ALA A 450 -9.83 -14.76 36.06
CA ALA A 450 -11.17 -14.97 36.60
C ALA A 450 -11.84 -16.19 35.98
N ALA A 451 -11.75 -17.31 36.70
CA ALA A 451 -12.63 -18.45 36.50
C ALA A 451 -14.11 -18.00 36.61
N GLY A 452 -14.79 -17.91 35.47
CA GLY A 452 -16.24 -17.76 35.39
C GLY A 452 -16.80 -16.41 34.91
N VAL A 453 -15.97 -15.49 34.40
CA VAL A 453 -16.49 -14.31 33.68
C VAL A 453 -16.24 -14.50 32.18
N ALA A 454 -17.33 -14.61 31.42
CA ALA A 454 -17.36 -14.53 29.97
C ALA A 454 -17.03 -13.09 29.54
N LEU A 455 -15.75 -12.73 29.57
CA LEU A 455 -15.25 -11.46 29.04
C LEU A 455 -14.71 -11.69 27.64
N GLU A 456 -15.23 -10.95 26.67
CA GLU A 456 -14.61 -10.90 25.35
C GLU A 456 -13.25 -10.19 25.41
N ILE A 457 -12.36 -10.57 24.48
CA ILE A 457 -11.07 -9.90 24.29
C ILE A 457 -11.24 -8.78 23.26
N ILE A 458 -12.01 -9.06 22.20
CA ILE A 458 -12.53 -8.05 21.28
C ILE A 458 -14.06 -8.11 21.27
N ASP A 459 -14.70 -7.00 21.63
CA ASP A 459 -16.15 -6.79 21.47
C ASP A 459 -16.41 -5.93 20.24
N VAL A 460 -17.26 -6.40 19.34
CA VAL A 460 -17.78 -5.62 18.22
C VAL A 460 -19.27 -5.37 18.44
N ASN A 461 -19.57 -4.20 19.01
CA ASN A 461 -20.91 -3.75 19.38
C ASN A 461 -21.25 -2.39 18.74
N GLU A 462 -20.89 -2.23 17.48
CA GLU A 462 -21.30 -1.13 16.61
C GLU A 462 -22.82 -1.23 16.31
N ASN A 463 -23.58 -0.30 16.90
CA ASN A 463 -25.05 -0.33 16.89
C ASN A 463 -25.68 0.15 15.57
N ASN A 464 -24.93 0.83 14.70
CA ASN A 464 -25.43 1.33 13.41
C ASN A 464 -25.33 0.27 12.28
N ASN A 465 -24.66 -0.86 12.53
CA ASN A 465 -24.33 -1.92 11.56
C ASN A 465 -23.39 -1.44 10.45
N ASP A 466 -22.51 -0.53 10.82
CA ASP A 466 -21.40 -0.09 10.00
C ASP A 466 -20.34 -1.20 9.85
N LEU A 467 -19.53 -1.10 8.79
CA LEU A 467 -18.60 -2.16 8.42
C LEU A 467 -17.43 -2.26 9.41
N VAL A 468 -17.31 -3.42 10.07
CA VAL A 468 -16.14 -3.78 10.88
C VAL A 468 -15.40 -4.95 10.25
N ILE A 469 -14.09 -4.81 10.06
CA ILE A 469 -13.21 -5.83 9.50
C ILE A 469 -12.09 -6.14 10.50
N LEU A 470 -11.95 -7.41 10.87
CA LEU A 470 -10.76 -7.94 11.52
C LEU A 470 -10.01 -8.78 10.49
N ASP A 471 -8.77 -8.42 10.17
CA ASP A 471 -7.95 -9.10 9.16
C ASP A 471 -6.56 -9.40 9.69
N ASN A 472 -6.16 -10.68 9.71
CA ASN A 472 -4.83 -11.08 10.20
C ASN A 472 -4.55 -10.59 11.65
N VAL A 473 -5.55 -10.75 12.53
CA VAL A 473 -5.42 -10.51 13.96
C VAL A 473 -5.20 -11.84 14.67
N SER A 474 -4.23 -11.90 15.57
CA SER A 474 -3.94 -13.10 16.38
C SER A 474 -4.35 -12.88 17.84
N ILE A 475 -5.00 -13.85 18.47
CA ILE A 475 -5.41 -13.79 19.88
C ILE A 475 -4.98 -15.10 20.56
N THR A 476 -4.26 -14.98 21.69
CA THR A 476 -3.90 -16.13 22.53
C THR A 476 -4.42 -15.92 23.95
N GLY A 477 -5.17 -16.87 24.49
CA GLY A 477 -5.71 -16.81 25.84
C GLY A 477 -5.02 -17.74 26.85
N ASP A 478 -5.70 -17.99 27.96
CA ASP A 478 -5.25 -18.85 29.07
C ASP A 478 -5.72 -20.31 28.95
N GLY A 479 -6.56 -20.62 27.95
CA GLY A 479 -7.16 -21.92 27.68
C GLY A 479 -8.46 -22.18 28.42
N THR A 480 -8.84 -21.33 29.36
CA THR A 480 -10.01 -21.58 30.22
C THR A 480 -11.08 -20.50 30.20
N ASN A 481 -10.70 -19.25 29.95
CA ASN A 481 -11.55 -18.09 30.15
C ASN A 481 -11.64 -17.23 28.88
N GLY A 482 -12.66 -16.37 28.87
CA GLY A 482 -12.88 -15.33 27.87
C GLY A 482 -13.37 -15.81 26.50
N TYR A 483 -13.86 -14.88 25.71
CA TYR A 483 -14.21 -15.08 24.30
C TYR A 483 -13.18 -14.36 23.43
N GLY A 484 -12.71 -14.98 22.35
CA GLY A 484 -11.72 -14.37 21.48
C GLY A 484 -12.29 -13.12 20.81
N ILE A 485 -13.32 -13.33 20.00
CA ILE A 485 -14.04 -12.26 19.30
C ILE A 485 -15.54 -12.47 19.54
N GLU A 486 -16.23 -11.44 20.05
CA GLU A 486 -17.70 -11.41 20.12
C GLU A 486 -18.28 -10.41 19.11
N LEU A 487 -19.23 -10.86 18.30
CA LEU A 487 -19.91 -10.05 17.28
C LEU A 487 -21.37 -9.81 17.66
N ASN A 488 -21.67 -8.58 18.07
CA ASN A 488 -23.00 -8.07 18.34
C ASN A 488 -23.55 -7.20 17.17
N SER A 489 -22.70 -6.85 16.20
CA SER A 489 -23.03 -6.03 15.03
C SER A 489 -23.24 -6.82 13.74
N ASN A 490 -24.16 -6.39 12.88
CA ASN A 490 -24.30 -6.97 11.55
C ASN A 490 -23.21 -6.45 10.58
N ASN A 491 -23.06 -7.09 9.42
CA ASN A 491 -22.13 -6.68 8.35
C ASN A 491 -20.64 -6.72 8.73
N CYS A 492 -20.26 -7.55 9.69
CA CYS A 492 -18.87 -7.72 10.09
C CYS A 492 -18.14 -8.76 9.22
N ARG A 493 -16.82 -8.61 9.08
CA ARG A 493 -15.93 -9.56 8.40
C ARG A 493 -14.78 -9.94 9.32
N ILE A 494 -14.64 -11.23 9.61
CA ILE A 494 -13.51 -11.78 10.37
C ILE A 494 -12.72 -12.69 9.44
N GLU A 495 -11.52 -12.26 9.08
CA GLU A 495 -10.74 -12.82 7.99
C GLU A 495 -9.30 -13.10 8.42
N ASN A 496 -8.78 -14.27 8.04
CA ASN A 496 -7.37 -14.62 8.24
C ASN A 496 -6.87 -14.50 9.71
N CYS A 497 -7.76 -14.53 10.70
CA CYS A 497 -7.39 -14.39 12.10
C CYS A 497 -6.93 -15.73 12.69
N GLU A 498 -6.07 -15.67 13.71
CA GLU A 498 -5.64 -16.82 14.49
C GLU A 498 -6.14 -16.67 15.93
N ILE A 499 -6.98 -17.59 16.40
CA ILE A 499 -7.53 -17.56 17.75
C ILE A 499 -7.18 -18.87 18.44
N ASP A 500 -6.42 -18.80 19.54
CA ASP A 500 -5.87 -19.98 20.19
C ASP A 500 -6.04 -19.93 21.72
N ASN A 501 -6.29 -21.10 22.31
CA ASN A 501 -6.25 -21.32 23.76
C ASN A 501 -7.20 -20.36 24.53
N ILE A 502 -8.49 -20.33 24.18
CA ILE A 502 -9.53 -19.46 24.79
C ILE A 502 -10.76 -20.33 25.15
N SER A 503 -11.80 -19.79 25.82
CA SER A 503 -13.03 -20.56 26.06
C SER A 503 -13.86 -20.74 24.78
N ILE A 504 -14.27 -19.62 24.17
CA ILE A 504 -14.95 -19.59 22.87
C ILE A 504 -14.10 -18.77 21.90
N GLY A 505 -13.76 -19.32 20.74
CA GLY A 505 -12.91 -18.64 19.77
C GLY A 505 -13.61 -17.43 19.15
N ILE A 506 -14.66 -17.67 18.37
CA ILE A 506 -15.49 -16.63 17.73
C ILE A 506 -16.95 -16.85 18.13
N ASN A 507 -17.57 -15.87 18.79
CA ASN A 507 -18.97 -15.89 19.19
C ASN A 507 -19.79 -14.89 18.36
N ILE A 508 -20.79 -15.37 17.62
CA ILE A 508 -21.62 -14.56 16.72
C ILE A 508 -23.05 -14.49 17.25
N LEU A 509 -23.47 -13.28 17.59
CA LEU A 509 -24.79 -12.95 18.13
C LEU A 509 -25.62 -12.06 17.19
N SER A 510 -25.09 -11.79 15.99
CA SER A 510 -25.66 -10.92 14.96
C SER A 510 -25.75 -11.60 13.59
N THR A 511 -26.38 -10.93 12.62
CA THR A 511 -26.70 -11.46 11.28
C THR A 511 -25.84 -10.86 10.17
N ASN A 512 -25.81 -11.51 9.00
CA ASN A 512 -25.12 -11.02 7.79
C ASN A 512 -23.60 -10.80 7.96
N ASN A 513 -22.93 -11.64 8.73
CA ASN A 513 -21.48 -11.60 8.91
C ASN A 513 -20.77 -12.63 8.02
N ILE A 514 -19.50 -12.36 7.71
CA ILE A 514 -18.61 -13.23 6.96
C ILE A 514 -17.44 -13.65 7.85
N ILE A 515 -17.30 -14.95 8.07
CA ILE A 515 -16.23 -15.54 8.85
C ILE A 515 -15.43 -16.46 7.92
N SER A 516 -14.24 -16.03 7.49
CA SER A 516 -13.49 -16.79 6.49
C SER A 516 -11.99 -16.83 6.64
N GLY A 517 -11.38 -17.99 6.36
CA GLY A 517 -9.92 -18.14 6.38
C GLY A 517 -9.32 -18.08 7.77
N ASN A 518 -10.12 -18.17 8.84
CA ASN A 518 -9.64 -18.11 10.21
C ASN A 518 -9.10 -19.45 10.69
N ASN A 519 -8.14 -19.41 11.60
CA ASN A 519 -7.56 -20.56 12.29
C ASN A 519 -7.95 -20.50 13.78
N VAL A 520 -8.90 -21.33 14.20
CA VAL A 520 -9.51 -21.29 15.53
C VAL A 520 -9.25 -22.60 16.28
N ASN A 521 -8.33 -22.56 17.24
CA ASN A 521 -7.78 -23.76 17.86
C ASN A 521 -7.84 -23.76 19.37
N ASN A 522 -7.79 -24.98 19.93
CA ASN A 522 -7.61 -25.23 21.37
C ASN A 522 -8.61 -24.47 22.24
N CYS A 523 -9.82 -24.21 21.74
CA CYS A 523 -10.88 -23.57 22.51
C CYS A 523 -11.61 -24.61 23.36
N ASN A 524 -11.74 -24.35 24.66
CA ASN A 524 -12.25 -25.35 25.59
C ASN A 524 -13.76 -25.64 25.47
N THR A 525 -14.50 -24.80 24.73
CA THR A 525 -15.95 -24.93 24.55
C THR A 525 -16.30 -24.98 23.06
N TYR A 526 -16.24 -23.85 22.37
CA TYR A 526 -16.59 -23.77 20.95
C TYR A 526 -15.47 -23.10 20.19
N GLY A 527 -15.09 -23.65 19.03
CA GLY A 527 -14.25 -22.91 18.09
C GLY A 527 -15.02 -21.70 17.56
N ILE A 528 -16.05 -21.96 16.77
CA ILE A 528 -16.96 -20.93 16.24
C ILE A 528 -18.39 -21.21 16.73
N GLN A 529 -18.98 -20.25 17.43
CA GLN A 529 -20.37 -20.30 17.89
C GLN A 529 -21.23 -19.28 17.14
N ILE A 530 -22.42 -19.70 16.71
CA ILE A 530 -23.48 -18.84 16.17
C ILE A 530 -24.73 -19.07 17.00
N SER A 531 -25.21 -18.04 17.69
CA SER A 531 -26.33 -18.16 18.63
C SER A 531 -27.39 -17.09 18.38
N SER A 532 -28.61 -17.52 18.06
CA SER A 532 -29.73 -16.65 17.69
C SER A 532 -29.39 -15.67 16.54
N ALA A 533 -28.56 -16.12 15.59
CA ALA A 533 -27.86 -15.28 14.63
C ALA A 533 -27.97 -15.84 13.20
N ASN A 534 -28.97 -15.37 12.47
CA ASN A 534 -29.32 -15.84 11.13
C ASN A 534 -28.43 -15.29 10.02
N THR A 535 -28.48 -15.91 8.83
CA THR A 535 -27.89 -15.40 7.57
C THR A 535 -26.40 -15.07 7.63
N ASN A 536 -25.62 -15.89 8.33
CA ASN A 536 -24.16 -15.78 8.42
C ASN A 536 -23.44 -16.73 7.45
N ASN A 537 -22.26 -16.34 6.98
CA ASN A 537 -21.41 -17.15 6.12
C ASN A 537 -20.13 -17.56 6.86
N VAL A 538 -19.96 -18.86 7.12
CA VAL A 538 -18.75 -19.44 7.72
C VAL A 538 -18.05 -20.31 6.67
N THR A 539 -16.99 -19.78 6.07
CA THR A 539 -16.34 -20.45 4.92
C THR A 539 -14.84 -20.58 5.06
N THR A 540 -14.26 -21.70 4.64
CA THR A 540 -12.79 -21.88 4.53
C THR A 540 -12.00 -21.65 5.84
N ASN A 541 -12.61 -21.88 7.00
CA ASN A 541 -11.93 -21.80 8.29
C ASN A 541 -11.29 -23.15 8.67
N ILE A 542 -10.19 -23.09 9.43
CA ILE A 542 -9.58 -24.22 10.13
C ILE A 542 -10.02 -24.14 11.59
N VAL A 543 -10.69 -25.17 12.09
CA VAL A 543 -11.31 -25.18 13.41
C VAL A 543 -10.95 -26.49 14.12
N ASP A 544 -9.79 -26.50 14.77
CA ASP A 544 -9.17 -27.74 15.24
C ASP A 544 -8.97 -27.80 16.77
N SER A 545 -9.04 -29.01 17.34
CA SER A 545 -8.72 -29.27 18.76
C SER A 545 -9.57 -28.47 19.77
N ASN A 546 -10.80 -28.10 19.41
CA ASN A 546 -11.77 -27.49 20.31
C ASN A 546 -12.65 -28.56 20.99
N THR A 547 -13.55 -28.19 21.91
CA THR A 547 -14.58 -29.14 22.38
C THR A 547 -15.58 -29.45 21.28
N THR A 548 -16.33 -28.46 20.82
CA THR A 548 -17.08 -28.55 19.56
C THR A 548 -16.48 -27.56 18.55
N GLY A 549 -16.31 -27.98 17.31
CA GLY A 549 -15.70 -27.15 16.28
C GLY A 549 -16.57 -25.95 15.92
N ILE A 550 -17.66 -26.19 15.20
CA ILE A 550 -18.64 -25.17 14.79
C ILE A 550 -20.00 -25.49 15.42
N TYR A 551 -20.55 -24.58 16.21
CA TYR A 551 -21.83 -24.75 16.93
C TYR A 551 -22.86 -23.70 16.51
N LEU A 552 -24.03 -24.14 16.05
CA LEU A 552 -25.17 -23.31 15.65
C LEU A 552 -26.34 -23.57 16.61
N SER A 553 -26.82 -22.52 17.27
CA SER A 553 -27.98 -22.57 18.15
C SER A 553 -29.03 -21.56 17.69
N SER A 554 -30.23 -22.02 17.35
CA SER A 554 -31.34 -21.16 16.92
C SER A 554 -30.96 -20.16 15.82
N SER A 555 -30.17 -20.61 14.84
CA SER A 555 -29.55 -19.75 13.82
C SER A 555 -29.84 -20.26 12.41
N ASP A 556 -30.79 -19.62 11.73
CA ASP A 556 -31.32 -20.08 10.46
C ASP A 556 -30.56 -19.48 9.26
N TYR A 557 -30.66 -20.15 8.10
CA TYR A 557 -30.10 -19.68 6.83
C TYR A 557 -28.59 -19.43 6.88
N VAL A 558 -27.85 -20.17 7.70
CA VAL A 558 -26.40 -20.09 7.77
C VAL A 558 -25.78 -20.91 6.63
N LEU A 559 -24.71 -20.39 6.02
CA LEU A 559 -23.88 -21.12 5.08
C LEU A 559 -22.60 -21.56 5.79
N VAL A 560 -22.39 -22.88 5.92
CA VAL A 560 -21.15 -23.46 6.45
C VAL A 560 -20.46 -24.24 5.33
N SER A 561 -19.41 -23.68 4.73
CA SER A 561 -18.81 -24.31 3.53
C SER A 561 -17.28 -24.30 3.44
N GLY A 562 -16.70 -25.41 3.00
CA GLY A 562 -15.25 -25.50 2.76
C GLY A 562 -14.39 -25.42 4.02
N ASN A 563 -14.96 -25.59 5.22
CA ASN A 563 -14.23 -25.53 6.48
C ASN A 563 -13.53 -26.86 6.77
N SER A 564 -12.38 -26.79 7.44
CA SER A 564 -11.62 -27.91 7.98
C SER A 564 -11.84 -27.96 9.48
N VAL A 565 -12.63 -28.91 9.97
CA VAL A 565 -13.13 -28.98 11.35
C VAL A 565 -12.68 -30.31 11.96
N ASN A 566 -11.45 -30.37 12.48
CA ASN A 566 -10.82 -31.64 12.82
C ASN A 566 -10.43 -31.74 14.29
N THR A 567 -10.23 -32.97 14.78
CA THR A 567 -9.61 -33.22 16.09
C THR A 567 -10.33 -32.58 17.28
N ASN A 568 -11.59 -32.16 17.12
CA ASN A 568 -12.40 -31.64 18.22
C ASN A 568 -12.82 -32.78 19.16
N THR A 569 -12.94 -32.51 20.45
CA THR A 569 -13.10 -33.57 21.48
C THR A 569 -14.54 -34.03 21.70
N GLU A 570 -15.51 -33.38 21.04
CA GLU A 570 -16.90 -33.79 20.95
C GLU A 570 -17.37 -33.76 19.48
N ASN A 571 -18.11 -32.73 19.08
CA ASN A 571 -18.70 -32.67 17.75
C ASN A 571 -17.84 -31.84 16.78
N GLY A 572 -17.82 -32.23 15.51
CA GLY A 572 -17.23 -31.38 14.46
C GLY A 572 -18.12 -30.15 14.22
N ILE A 573 -19.26 -30.37 13.56
CA ILE A 573 -20.28 -29.34 13.31
C ILE A 573 -21.57 -29.74 14.04
N GLU A 574 -22.14 -28.84 14.84
CA GLU A 574 -23.34 -29.10 15.63
C GLU A 574 -24.44 -28.06 15.37
N LEU A 575 -25.67 -28.51 15.14
CA LEU A 575 -26.87 -27.70 14.96
C LEU A 575 -27.91 -28.06 16.03
N THR A 576 -28.42 -27.04 16.71
CA THR A 576 -29.51 -27.13 17.69
C THR A 576 -30.56 -26.06 17.38
N GLY A 577 -31.78 -26.47 17.02
CA GLY A 577 -32.88 -25.57 16.65
C GLY A 577 -32.59 -24.64 15.48
N SER A 578 -31.75 -25.05 14.53
CA SER A 578 -31.32 -24.21 13.41
C SER A 578 -31.86 -24.77 12.09
N ASP A 579 -32.61 -23.96 11.36
CA ASP A 579 -33.31 -24.36 10.14
C ASP A 579 -32.64 -23.81 8.87
N TYR A 580 -32.88 -24.46 7.73
CA TYR A 580 -32.46 -23.97 6.40
C TYR A 580 -30.95 -23.69 6.26
N THR A 581 -30.11 -24.33 7.07
CA THR A 581 -28.65 -24.21 7.01
C THR A 581 -28.11 -25.05 5.87
N ASN A 582 -27.14 -24.51 5.13
CA ASN A 582 -26.42 -25.21 4.07
C ASN A 582 -24.99 -25.56 4.52
N ILE A 583 -24.74 -26.85 4.74
CA ILE A 583 -23.46 -27.41 5.18
C ILE A 583 -22.85 -28.17 4.01
N SER A 584 -21.83 -27.59 3.35
CA SER A 584 -21.28 -28.20 2.14
C SER A 584 -19.78 -28.10 1.94
N GLY A 585 -19.15 -29.18 1.45
CA GLY A 585 -17.72 -29.20 1.16
C GLY A 585 -16.81 -29.09 2.38
N ASN A 586 -17.31 -29.33 3.59
CA ASN A 586 -16.52 -29.30 4.82
C ASN A 586 -15.80 -30.64 5.05
N SER A 587 -14.69 -30.58 5.78
CA SER A 587 -13.89 -31.74 6.21
C SER A 587 -13.99 -31.89 7.72
N CYS A 588 -14.69 -32.91 8.21
CA CYS A 588 -14.79 -33.27 9.63
C CYS A 588 -14.00 -34.55 9.92
N ILE A 589 -12.74 -34.42 10.33
CA ILE A 589 -11.84 -35.57 10.51
C ILE A 589 -11.36 -35.70 11.94
N GLY A 590 -11.46 -36.90 12.54
CA GLY A 590 -10.84 -37.17 13.82
C GLY A 590 -11.51 -36.46 14.99
N ASN A 591 -12.77 -36.03 14.87
CA ASN A 591 -13.50 -35.42 15.99
C ASN A 591 -13.95 -36.53 16.95
N ASP A 592 -12.96 -37.06 17.68
CA ASP A 592 -13.12 -38.19 18.58
C ASP A 592 -13.57 -37.72 19.96
N SER A 593 -14.57 -38.41 20.53
CA SER A 593 -15.08 -38.12 21.86
C SER A 593 -14.84 -39.26 22.86
N SER A 594 -15.05 -38.95 24.14
CA SER A 594 -15.01 -39.91 25.24
C SER A 594 -16.22 -39.78 26.18
N THR A 595 -17.29 -39.11 25.74
CA THR A 595 -18.49 -38.89 26.56
C THR A 595 -19.42 -40.11 26.53
N ALA A 596 -20.38 -40.14 27.47
CA ALA A 596 -21.42 -41.18 27.49
C ALA A 596 -22.53 -40.94 26.45
N ASN A 597 -22.56 -39.76 25.82
CA ASN A 597 -23.61 -39.37 24.88
C ASN A 597 -23.19 -39.70 23.44
N PRO A 598 -24.15 -39.89 22.51
CA PRO A 598 -23.86 -39.86 21.08
C PRO A 598 -23.12 -38.58 20.70
N GLN A 599 -22.06 -38.68 19.90
CA GLN A 599 -21.33 -37.55 19.34
C GLN A 599 -21.11 -37.80 17.85
N ALA A 600 -20.80 -36.77 17.07
CA ALA A 600 -20.69 -36.91 15.63
C ALA A 600 -19.70 -35.94 14.97
N GLY A 601 -19.20 -36.34 13.80
CA GLY A 601 -18.56 -35.38 12.88
C GLY A 601 -19.51 -34.26 12.48
N MET A 602 -20.80 -34.58 12.28
CA MET A 602 -21.89 -33.59 12.19
C MET A 602 -23.12 -34.03 13.00
N TYR A 603 -23.54 -33.21 13.97
CA TYR A 603 -24.62 -33.48 14.90
C TYR A 603 -25.78 -32.50 14.69
N ILE A 604 -26.99 -32.99 14.43
CA ILE A 604 -28.18 -32.17 14.12
C ILE A 604 -29.28 -32.56 15.10
N SER A 605 -29.79 -31.59 15.87
CA SER A 605 -30.72 -31.88 16.96
C SER A 605 -31.76 -30.79 17.18
N THR A 606 -32.76 -31.11 18.01
CA THR A 606 -33.69 -30.16 18.64
C THR A 606 -34.38 -29.26 17.63
N ASP A 607 -35.28 -29.80 16.80
CA ASP A 607 -36.08 -29.02 15.84
C ASP A 607 -35.23 -28.32 14.76
N SER A 608 -34.10 -28.90 14.34
CA SER A 608 -33.29 -28.40 13.22
C SER A 608 -33.79 -29.01 11.90
N ASN A 609 -34.59 -28.27 11.16
CA ASN A 609 -35.33 -28.71 9.98
C ASN A 609 -34.77 -28.15 8.68
N ASN A 610 -35.10 -28.81 7.57
CA ASN A 610 -34.84 -28.29 6.21
C ASN A 610 -33.36 -27.95 5.94
N ASN A 611 -32.42 -28.58 6.66
CA ASN A 611 -30.99 -28.35 6.47
C ASN A 611 -30.46 -29.21 5.32
N SER A 612 -29.43 -28.71 4.64
CA SER A 612 -28.79 -29.36 3.49
C SER A 612 -27.33 -29.70 3.81
N ILE A 613 -27.04 -30.99 4.01
CA ILE A 613 -25.70 -31.52 4.28
C ILE A 613 -25.18 -32.23 3.03
N ILE A 614 -24.37 -31.53 2.22
CA ILE A 614 -23.98 -32.01 0.88
C ILE A 614 -22.48 -31.95 0.62
N GLY A 615 -21.89 -33.05 0.13
CA GLY A 615 -20.52 -33.01 -0.40
C GLY A 615 -19.42 -32.87 0.66
N ASN A 616 -19.69 -33.23 1.91
CA ASN A 616 -18.74 -33.14 3.02
C ASN A 616 -17.89 -34.42 3.13
N THR A 617 -16.69 -34.31 3.70
CA THR A 617 -15.79 -35.43 4.02
C THR A 617 -15.78 -35.64 5.52
N ILE A 618 -16.22 -36.81 6.01
CA ILE A 618 -16.48 -37.05 7.43
C ILE A 618 -15.85 -38.38 7.85
N ILE A 619 -14.66 -38.32 8.45
CA ILE A 619 -13.80 -39.48 8.62
C ILE A 619 -13.32 -39.64 10.07
N ASN A 620 -13.36 -40.86 10.60
CA ASN A 620 -12.81 -41.21 11.92
C ASN A 620 -13.31 -40.30 13.07
N ASN A 621 -14.62 -40.04 13.17
CA ASN A 621 -15.22 -39.32 14.29
C ASN A 621 -15.84 -40.37 15.23
N ASN A 622 -15.03 -40.91 16.13
CA ASN A 622 -15.38 -42.03 16.99
C ASN A 622 -15.73 -41.55 18.40
N ASN A 623 -16.35 -42.41 19.19
CA ASN A 623 -16.55 -42.17 20.62
C ASN A 623 -16.00 -43.34 21.43
N ALA A 624 -14.84 -43.12 22.05
CA ALA A 624 -14.21 -44.09 22.94
C ALA A 624 -14.93 -44.24 24.30
N GLY A 625 -15.92 -43.40 24.58
CA GLY A 625 -16.76 -43.43 25.77
C GLY A 625 -17.83 -44.52 25.72
N ALA A 626 -18.93 -44.30 26.46
CA ALA A 626 -20.08 -45.22 26.44
C ALA A 626 -21.09 -44.89 25.31
N GLY A 627 -20.93 -43.73 24.66
CA GLY A 627 -21.72 -43.33 23.50
C GLY A 627 -21.25 -43.99 22.20
N ILE A 628 -21.83 -43.56 21.09
CA ILE A 628 -21.45 -43.98 19.72
C ILE A 628 -20.96 -42.73 18.99
N GLY A 629 -19.82 -42.84 18.29
CA GLY A 629 -19.32 -41.81 17.38
C GLY A 629 -19.92 -41.95 15.98
N TYR A 630 -20.71 -40.97 15.57
CA TYR A 630 -21.35 -40.95 14.26
C TYR A 630 -20.56 -40.14 13.24
N GLY A 631 -20.65 -40.51 11.96
CA GLY A 631 -20.29 -39.59 10.88
C GLY A 631 -21.26 -38.41 10.86
N VAL A 632 -22.52 -38.67 10.50
CA VAL A 632 -23.63 -37.71 10.62
C VAL A 632 -24.70 -38.29 11.52
N TYR A 633 -25.17 -37.49 12.49
CA TYR A 633 -26.23 -37.88 13.41
C TYR A 633 -27.35 -36.84 13.44
N ILE A 634 -28.57 -37.24 13.04
CA ILE A 634 -29.80 -36.47 13.22
C ILE A 634 -30.50 -37.04 14.45
N GLY A 635 -30.35 -36.37 15.59
CA GLY A 635 -30.52 -36.95 16.91
C GLY A 635 -31.94 -36.93 17.48
N THR A 636 -32.83 -36.05 17.02
CA THR A 636 -34.22 -35.99 17.49
C THR A 636 -35.23 -36.20 16.38
N ALA A 637 -36.36 -36.83 16.72
CA ALA A 637 -37.49 -37.06 15.81
C ALA A 637 -38.21 -35.79 15.34
N THR A 638 -37.77 -34.63 15.81
CA THR A 638 -38.28 -33.32 15.41
C THR A 638 -37.39 -32.61 14.40
N CYS A 639 -36.24 -33.20 14.02
CA CYS A 639 -35.38 -32.67 12.98
C CYS A 639 -35.87 -33.17 11.62
N ASP A 640 -36.80 -32.43 11.02
CA ASP A 640 -37.57 -32.87 9.87
C ASP A 640 -37.06 -32.31 8.53
N GLU A 641 -37.31 -33.03 7.45
CA GLU A 641 -37.07 -32.58 6.06
C GLU A 641 -35.61 -32.22 5.74
N ASN A 642 -34.66 -32.73 6.52
CA ASN A 642 -33.23 -32.56 6.26
C ASN A 642 -32.79 -33.35 5.01
N ILE A 643 -31.82 -32.82 4.27
CA ILE A 643 -31.26 -33.42 3.06
C ILE A 643 -29.81 -33.76 3.33
N VAL A 644 -29.44 -35.02 3.18
CA VAL A 644 -28.08 -35.51 3.40
C VAL A 644 -27.63 -36.24 2.15
N ARG A 645 -26.72 -35.66 1.37
CA ARG A 645 -26.34 -36.22 0.06
C ARG A 645 -24.86 -36.11 -0.26
N SER A 646 -24.36 -37.05 -1.06
CA SER A 646 -23.02 -37.00 -1.64
C SER A 646 -21.88 -36.75 -0.63
N ASN A 647 -22.05 -37.12 0.64
CA ASN A 647 -21.00 -36.99 1.64
C ASN A 647 -20.12 -38.25 1.64
N ASN A 648 -18.80 -38.07 1.78
CA ASN A 648 -17.82 -39.13 1.92
C ASN A 648 -17.65 -39.46 3.40
N ILE A 649 -18.29 -40.53 3.87
CA ILE A 649 -18.31 -40.92 5.28
C ILE A 649 -17.65 -42.29 5.48
N SER A 650 -16.61 -42.36 6.32
CA SER A 650 -15.91 -43.62 6.60
C SER A 650 -15.15 -43.61 7.93
N GLY A 651 -14.89 -44.78 8.50
CA GLY A 651 -13.99 -44.92 9.66
C GLY A 651 -14.54 -44.42 11.00
N ASN A 652 -15.79 -43.93 11.04
CA ASN A 652 -16.53 -43.61 12.26
C ASN A 652 -17.08 -44.91 12.91
N ASP A 653 -17.41 -44.93 14.21
CA ASP A 653 -18.00 -46.11 14.88
C ASP A 653 -19.30 -46.53 14.17
N THR A 654 -20.16 -45.55 13.90
CA THR A 654 -21.34 -45.68 13.06
C THR A 654 -21.31 -44.60 11.99
N GLN A 655 -21.50 -44.93 10.73
CA GLN A 655 -21.38 -43.90 9.67
C GLN A 655 -22.53 -42.88 9.74
N TRP A 656 -23.73 -43.34 10.08
CA TRP A 656 -24.95 -42.52 10.05
C TRP A 656 -25.91 -42.92 11.17
N GLY A 657 -26.61 -41.94 11.74
CA GLY A 657 -27.78 -42.20 12.57
C GLY A 657 -28.82 -41.12 12.33
N ASP A 658 -30.07 -41.52 12.14
CA ASP A 658 -31.15 -40.58 11.88
C ASP A 658 -32.41 -40.98 12.62
N THR A 659 -32.83 -40.16 13.57
CA THR A 659 -34.11 -40.28 14.28
C THR A 659 -35.15 -39.28 13.78
N GLY A 660 -34.77 -38.27 12.99
CA GLY A 660 -35.62 -37.23 12.40
C GLY A 660 -36.66 -37.77 11.43
N THR A 661 -37.71 -37.01 11.08
CA THR A 661 -38.72 -37.48 10.12
C THR A 661 -38.58 -36.84 8.75
N ASN A 662 -38.99 -37.54 7.69
CA ASN A 662 -38.91 -37.05 6.30
C ASN A 662 -37.49 -36.63 5.82
N THR A 663 -36.43 -37.07 6.49
CA THR A 663 -35.06 -36.87 6.03
C THR A 663 -34.86 -37.55 4.68
N GLN A 664 -34.31 -36.83 3.71
CA GLN A 664 -33.90 -37.37 2.41
C GLN A 664 -32.41 -37.67 2.43
N ILE A 665 -32.06 -38.94 2.52
CA ILE A 665 -30.66 -39.35 2.62
C ILE A 665 -30.23 -40.12 1.36
N GLU A 666 -29.07 -39.76 0.81
CA GLU A 666 -28.32 -40.51 -0.18
C GLU A 666 -27.09 -41.13 0.50
N TYR A 667 -27.10 -42.46 0.65
CA TYR A 667 -26.01 -43.20 1.30
C TYR A 667 -25.05 -43.76 0.27
N PHE A 668 -23.75 -43.52 0.40
CA PHE A 668 -22.74 -44.22 -0.40
C PHE A 668 -22.18 -45.41 0.39
N CYS A 669 -22.53 -46.63 -0.03
CA CYS A 669 -22.20 -47.85 0.71
C CYS A 669 -21.03 -48.59 0.05
N LEU A 670 -20.04 -48.98 0.86
CA LEU A 670 -18.82 -49.68 0.43
C LEU A 670 -18.63 -51.05 1.10
N THR A 671 -19.39 -51.35 2.15
CA THR A 671 -19.33 -52.60 2.91
C THR A 671 -20.74 -53.10 3.24
N GLU A 672 -20.89 -54.37 3.62
CA GLU A 672 -22.18 -54.94 4.07
C GLU A 672 -22.72 -54.16 5.28
N GLY A 673 -21.85 -53.81 6.24
CA GLY A 673 -22.20 -52.99 7.40
C GLY A 673 -22.75 -51.63 7.00
N HIS A 674 -22.14 -50.94 6.03
CA HIS A 674 -22.65 -49.65 5.55
C HIS A 674 -24.05 -49.76 4.95
N ILE A 675 -24.33 -50.86 4.23
CA ILE A 675 -25.67 -51.07 3.67
C ILE A 675 -26.67 -51.33 4.80
N GLN A 676 -26.31 -52.13 5.80
CA GLN A 676 -27.19 -52.38 6.95
C GLN A 676 -27.44 -51.11 7.75
N ASP A 677 -26.40 -50.31 8.04
CA ASP A 677 -26.52 -49.02 8.73
C ASP A 677 -27.44 -48.06 7.95
N ALA A 678 -27.28 -47.99 6.63
CA ALA A 678 -28.12 -47.18 5.75
C ALA A 678 -29.58 -47.66 5.77
N VAL A 679 -29.81 -48.97 5.71
CA VAL A 679 -31.14 -49.58 5.79
C VAL A 679 -31.81 -49.32 7.13
N ASP A 680 -31.09 -49.53 8.24
CA ASP A 680 -31.56 -49.31 9.60
C ASP A 680 -31.89 -47.83 9.83
N SER A 681 -31.09 -46.92 9.27
CA SER A 681 -31.32 -45.47 9.34
C SER A 681 -32.50 -45.01 8.48
N ILE A 682 -32.83 -45.72 7.39
CA ILE A 682 -34.01 -45.43 6.53
C ILE A 682 -35.29 -46.06 7.09
N ALA A 683 -35.23 -46.87 8.14
CA ALA A 683 -36.38 -47.61 8.66
C ALA A 683 -37.55 -46.67 9.01
N GLY A 684 -38.54 -46.58 8.10
CA GLY A 684 -39.72 -45.71 8.21
C GLY A 684 -39.72 -44.44 7.34
N LYS A 685 -38.67 -44.18 6.54
CA LYS A 685 -38.40 -42.92 5.81
C LYS A 685 -38.16 -43.15 4.30
N ALA A 686 -38.05 -42.08 3.52
CA ALA A 686 -37.68 -42.14 2.11
C ALA A 686 -36.16 -41.91 1.96
N GLY A 687 -35.45 -42.84 1.34
CA GLY A 687 -33.99 -42.75 1.18
C GLY A 687 -33.50 -43.42 -0.10
N THR A 688 -32.37 -42.94 -0.62
CA THR A 688 -31.65 -43.57 -1.72
C THR A 688 -30.36 -44.17 -1.17
N ILE A 689 -30.14 -45.45 -1.40
CA ILE A 689 -28.89 -46.14 -1.06
C ILE A 689 -28.12 -46.34 -2.37
N ILE A 690 -26.98 -45.71 -2.51
CA ILE A 690 -26.08 -45.93 -3.64
C ILE A 690 -25.01 -46.91 -3.21
N ILE A 691 -24.89 -48.03 -3.92
CA ILE A 691 -23.81 -48.99 -3.71
C ILE A 691 -22.67 -48.60 -4.63
N GLY A 692 -21.48 -48.38 -4.06
CA GLY A 692 -20.30 -47.97 -4.82
C GLY A 692 -19.83 -49.02 -5.83
N GLU A 693 -18.86 -48.65 -6.66
CA GLU A 693 -18.18 -49.53 -7.64
C GLU A 693 -17.21 -50.51 -6.94
N VAL A 694 -17.73 -51.34 -6.03
CA VAL A 694 -16.94 -52.31 -5.27
C VAL A 694 -17.68 -53.64 -5.15
N THR A 695 -16.91 -54.73 -5.02
CA THR A 695 -17.45 -56.04 -4.65
C THR A 695 -17.72 -56.05 -3.15
N ILE A 696 -18.99 -56.14 -2.75
CA ILE A 696 -19.37 -56.22 -1.34
C ILE A 696 -19.75 -57.66 -1.03
N ALA A 697 -18.95 -58.31 -0.17
CA ALA A 697 -19.27 -59.63 0.35
C ALA A 697 -20.41 -59.52 1.37
N ILE A 698 -21.50 -60.27 1.16
CA ILE A 698 -22.64 -60.32 2.08
C ILE A 698 -22.54 -61.62 2.89
N THR A 699 -22.23 -61.49 4.18
CA THR A 699 -21.84 -62.56 5.11
C THR A 699 -22.87 -62.82 6.21
N THR A 700 -23.85 -61.93 6.38
CA THR A 700 -24.93 -62.05 7.37
C THR A 700 -26.32 -61.82 6.78
N GLY A 701 -26.39 -61.17 5.62
CA GLY A 701 -27.63 -60.83 4.95
C GLY A 701 -28.16 -59.48 5.42
N ILE A 702 -28.62 -58.66 4.49
CA ILE A 702 -29.15 -57.32 4.78
C ILE A 702 -30.63 -57.47 5.17
N THR A 703 -31.00 -57.04 6.37
CA THR A 703 -32.39 -57.12 6.84
C THR A 703 -33.07 -55.76 6.69
N VAL A 704 -34.16 -55.72 5.94
CA VAL A 704 -35.02 -54.55 5.74
C VAL A 704 -36.35 -54.82 6.44
N ASP A 705 -36.50 -54.36 7.69
CA ASP A 705 -37.69 -54.57 8.52
C ASP A 705 -38.42 -53.24 8.78
N ASN A 706 -39.16 -52.68 7.79
CA ASN A 706 -40.07 -51.56 8.09
C ASN A 706 -41.12 -51.16 7.03
N ALA A 707 -42.40 -51.12 7.45
CA ALA A 707 -43.61 -51.13 6.61
C ALA A 707 -43.90 -49.87 5.79
N THR A 708 -43.10 -48.82 5.91
CA THR A 708 -43.35 -47.49 5.30
C THR A 708 -42.20 -46.92 4.49
N ALA A 709 -41.02 -47.56 4.47
CA ALA A 709 -39.86 -47.00 3.79
C ALA A 709 -39.96 -47.07 2.26
N LYS A 710 -39.53 -45.99 1.58
CA LYS A 710 -39.25 -45.98 0.13
C LYS A 710 -37.74 -46.05 -0.05
N ILE A 711 -37.24 -47.23 -0.40
CA ILE A 711 -35.80 -47.46 -0.57
C ILE A 711 -35.52 -47.58 -2.06
N ARG A 712 -34.73 -46.65 -2.61
CA ARG A 712 -34.15 -46.81 -3.94
C ARG A 712 -32.70 -47.23 -3.78
N ILE A 713 -32.32 -48.45 -4.16
CA ILE A 713 -30.93 -48.87 -4.20
C ILE A 713 -30.43 -48.73 -5.63
N ILE A 714 -29.27 -48.09 -5.85
CA ILE A 714 -28.69 -47.87 -7.20
C ILE A 714 -27.24 -48.35 -7.20
N GLY A 715 -26.88 -49.24 -8.13
CA GLY A 715 -25.48 -49.54 -8.42
C GLY A 715 -24.90 -48.48 -9.37
N LYS A 716 -23.73 -47.92 -9.05
CA LYS A 716 -23.06 -46.94 -9.92
C LYS A 716 -22.09 -47.70 -10.84
N GLY A 717 -22.21 -47.60 -12.17
CA GLY A 717 -21.21 -48.08 -13.13
C GLY A 717 -21.15 -49.60 -13.44
N GLN A 718 -20.13 -50.03 -14.22
CA GLN A 718 -19.84 -51.45 -14.55
C GLN A 718 -19.73 -52.30 -13.27
N PRO A 719 -20.12 -53.59 -13.31
CA PRO A 719 -21.04 -54.17 -12.34
C PRO A 719 -20.56 -54.07 -10.89
N SER A 720 -21.25 -53.28 -10.05
CA SER A 720 -21.18 -53.42 -8.58
C SER A 720 -21.62 -54.84 -8.20
N ILE A 721 -20.70 -55.66 -7.68
CA ILE A 721 -20.95 -57.09 -7.42
C ILE A 721 -21.31 -57.31 -5.94
N LEU A 722 -22.53 -57.73 -5.66
CA LEU A 722 -22.86 -58.32 -4.36
C LEU A 722 -22.52 -59.82 -4.38
N GLN A 723 -21.57 -60.26 -3.58
CA GLN A 723 -21.17 -61.67 -3.46
C GLN A 723 -21.71 -62.27 -2.15
N PRO A 724 -22.87 -62.94 -2.15
CA PRO A 724 -23.34 -63.66 -0.97
C PRO A 724 -22.43 -64.83 -0.61
N THR A 725 -22.17 -65.02 0.67
CA THR A 725 -21.59 -66.26 1.19
C THR A 725 -22.63 -67.37 1.08
N ILE A 726 -22.20 -68.59 0.71
CA ILE A 726 -23.07 -69.74 0.46
C ILE A 726 -24.09 -69.95 1.60
N GLY A 727 -25.38 -69.93 1.25
CA GLY A 727 -26.49 -70.21 2.17
C GLY A 727 -27.14 -68.98 2.81
N ILE A 728 -26.78 -67.78 2.41
CA ILE A 728 -27.26 -66.51 2.97
C ILE A 728 -28.22 -65.81 2.01
N THR A 729 -29.34 -65.31 2.54
CA THR A 729 -30.27 -64.42 1.82
C THR A 729 -29.64 -63.03 1.73
N VAL A 730 -29.43 -62.48 0.53
CA VAL A 730 -28.80 -61.16 0.34
C VAL A 730 -29.65 -60.06 0.99
N PHE A 731 -30.97 -60.05 0.73
CA PHE A 731 -31.91 -59.15 1.41
C PHE A 731 -33.09 -59.93 2.01
N THR A 732 -33.35 -59.74 3.30
CA THR A 732 -34.54 -60.26 3.98
C THR A 732 -35.51 -59.10 4.23
N PHE A 733 -36.72 -59.18 3.67
CA PHE A 733 -37.72 -58.11 3.83
C PHE A 733 -38.84 -58.55 4.75
N THR A 734 -39.06 -57.76 5.80
CA THR A 734 -40.18 -57.96 6.72
C THR A 734 -41.01 -56.68 6.71
N ASN A 735 -42.08 -56.67 5.90
CA ASN A 735 -42.96 -55.51 5.68
C ASN A 735 -42.21 -54.31 5.05
N ALA A 736 -42.02 -54.20 3.73
CA ALA A 736 -41.52 -52.96 3.09
C ALA A 736 -42.55 -52.38 2.11
N TYR A 737 -42.71 -51.04 2.05
CA TYR A 737 -43.77 -50.37 1.28
C TYR A 737 -43.47 -50.28 -0.22
N GLU A 738 -42.27 -49.77 -0.58
CA GLU A 738 -41.84 -49.61 -1.98
C GLU A 738 -40.31 -49.72 -2.06
N LEU A 739 -39.82 -50.76 -2.75
CA LEU A 739 -38.38 -50.97 -3.03
C LEU A 739 -38.15 -50.83 -4.54
N HIS A 740 -37.20 -49.98 -4.91
CA HIS A 740 -36.73 -49.85 -6.28
C HIS A 740 -35.24 -50.22 -6.32
N LEU A 741 -34.91 -51.29 -7.05
CA LEU A 741 -33.52 -51.68 -7.30
C LEU A 741 -33.17 -51.34 -8.74
N GLU A 742 -32.05 -50.67 -8.95
CA GLU A 742 -31.59 -50.19 -10.24
C GLU A 742 -30.10 -50.50 -10.43
N ALA A 743 -29.74 -51.08 -11.59
CA ALA A 743 -28.36 -51.31 -12.03
C ALA A 743 -27.46 -52.17 -11.09
N PHE A 744 -27.89 -53.39 -10.73
CA PHE A 744 -27.11 -54.33 -9.91
C PHE A 744 -26.58 -55.54 -10.67
N TYR A 745 -25.42 -56.04 -10.24
CA TYR A 745 -24.88 -57.34 -10.62
C TYR A 745 -24.70 -58.23 -9.39
N ILE A 746 -25.24 -59.45 -9.45
CA ILE A 746 -25.12 -60.43 -8.38
C ILE A 746 -24.34 -61.59 -8.98
N ASP A 747 -23.09 -61.76 -8.53
CA ASP A 747 -22.24 -62.86 -8.94
C ASP A 747 -22.69 -64.14 -8.25
N MET A 748 -23.15 -65.10 -9.06
CA MET A 748 -23.65 -66.39 -8.61
C MET A 748 -22.73 -67.56 -8.98
N ASP A 749 -21.48 -67.31 -9.36
CA ASP A 749 -20.57 -68.34 -9.91
C ASP A 749 -20.22 -69.49 -8.93
N ASN A 750 -20.59 -69.36 -7.65
CA ASN A 750 -20.40 -70.41 -6.62
C ASN A 750 -21.68 -71.17 -6.21
N TYR A 751 -22.83 -70.95 -6.86
CA TYR A 751 -24.09 -71.61 -6.48
C TYR A 751 -24.36 -72.89 -7.29
N THR A 752 -24.43 -74.04 -6.59
CA THR A 752 -24.96 -75.27 -7.19
C THR A 752 -26.47 -75.17 -7.39
N ALA A 753 -26.98 -75.69 -8.50
CA ALA A 753 -28.33 -75.50 -9.06
C ALA A 753 -29.55 -75.89 -8.19
N ASP A 754 -29.41 -76.17 -6.89
CA ASP A 754 -30.49 -76.69 -6.02
C ASP A 754 -30.72 -75.87 -4.73
N THR A 755 -30.19 -74.65 -4.65
CA THR A 755 -30.44 -73.72 -3.51
C THR A 755 -30.99 -72.37 -3.96
N THR A 756 -31.98 -72.37 -4.86
CA THR A 756 -32.83 -71.20 -5.16
C THR A 756 -33.84 -70.95 -4.03
N LYS A 757 -33.36 -70.83 -2.79
CA LYS A 757 -34.06 -70.04 -1.76
C LYS A 757 -33.59 -68.60 -1.92
N ALA A 758 -34.38 -67.90 -2.74
CA ALA A 758 -34.42 -66.48 -3.07
C ALA A 758 -33.29 -65.57 -2.54
N ILE A 759 -32.67 -64.84 -3.49
CA ILE A 759 -31.92 -63.58 -3.28
C ILE A 759 -32.73 -62.59 -2.39
N PHE A 760 -34.07 -62.71 -2.42
CA PHE A 760 -35.03 -61.93 -1.67
C PHE A 760 -36.01 -62.84 -0.90
N ASN A 761 -35.88 -62.97 0.42
CA ASN A 761 -36.88 -63.70 1.23
C ASN A 761 -38.00 -62.74 1.63
N ASN A 762 -39.19 -62.91 1.04
CA ASN A 762 -40.33 -62.01 1.18
C ASN A 762 -41.33 -62.53 2.24
N GLY A 763 -41.54 -61.78 3.31
CA GLY A 763 -42.76 -61.91 4.13
C GLY A 763 -44.01 -61.52 3.34
N ALA A 764 -45.19 -62.04 3.69
CA ALA A 764 -46.43 -61.96 2.90
C ALA A 764 -47.06 -60.56 2.67
N ASN A 765 -46.36 -59.45 2.92
CA ASN A 765 -46.93 -58.09 3.05
C ASN A 765 -46.27 -56.97 2.21
N CYS A 766 -45.40 -57.23 1.23
CA CYS A 766 -44.84 -56.16 0.37
C CYS A 766 -45.83 -55.69 -0.71
N LEU A 767 -46.06 -54.38 -0.84
CA LEU A 767 -47.17 -53.79 -1.63
C LEU A 767 -46.82 -53.49 -3.10
N ARG A 768 -45.56 -53.13 -3.42
CA ARG A 768 -45.10 -52.86 -4.80
C ARG A 768 -43.57 -52.97 -4.93
N GLN A 769 -43.09 -53.71 -5.93
CA GLN A 769 -41.66 -53.83 -6.28
C GLN A 769 -41.48 -53.54 -7.77
N THR A 770 -40.51 -52.71 -8.13
CA THR A 770 -40.09 -52.45 -9.51
C THR A 770 -38.60 -52.76 -9.63
N TYR A 771 -38.26 -53.57 -10.63
CA TYR A 771 -36.89 -53.98 -10.94
C TYR A 771 -36.58 -53.44 -12.33
N GLU A 772 -35.67 -52.47 -12.42
CA GLU A 772 -35.18 -51.91 -13.69
C GLU A 772 -33.68 -52.26 -13.81
N ASP A 773 -33.27 -52.84 -14.95
CA ASP A 773 -31.88 -53.20 -15.29
C ASP A 773 -31.12 -54.16 -14.33
N ILE A 774 -31.74 -55.29 -13.95
CA ILE A 774 -31.04 -56.39 -13.26
C ILE A 774 -30.55 -57.43 -14.28
N THR A 775 -29.23 -57.67 -14.34
CA THR A 775 -28.62 -58.67 -15.23
C THR A 775 -28.12 -59.86 -14.42
N PHE A 776 -28.58 -61.08 -14.75
CA PHE A 776 -28.09 -62.34 -14.18
C PHE A 776 -27.24 -63.07 -15.22
N GLU A 777 -25.99 -63.40 -14.92
CA GLU A 777 -25.17 -64.24 -15.81
C GLU A 777 -24.91 -65.63 -15.18
N GLY A 778 -25.11 -66.64 -16.02
CA GLY A 778 -24.64 -68.01 -15.87
C GLY A 778 -24.32 -68.53 -17.26
N THR A 779 -23.15 -69.14 -17.43
CA THR A 779 -22.53 -69.43 -18.73
C THR A 779 -23.38 -70.26 -19.71
N ALA A 780 -23.63 -69.75 -20.93
CA ALA A 780 -23.31 -70.36 -22.25
C ALA A 780 -24.06 -69.69 -23.44
N ASP A 781 -23.26 -69.26 -24.44
CA ASP A 781 -23.54 -69.08 -25.89
C ASP A 781 -24.63 -68.10 -26.42
N GLY A 782 -24.19 -66.84 -26.63
CA GLY A 782 -24.14 -66.11 -27.91
C GLY A 782 -25.42 -65.73 -28.71
N ILE A 783 -25.54 -64.43 -29.07
CA ILE A 783 -26.11 -63.97 -30.36
C ILE A 783 -25.27 -62.79 -30.92
N ALA A 784 -24.78 -62.96 -32.14
CA ALA A 784 -24.19 -61.93 -33.01
C ALA A 784 -25.21 -61.52 -34.09
N ILE A 785 -25.22 -60.25 -34.51
CA ILE A 785 -25.89 -59.80 -35.74
C ILE A 785 -24.87 -59.07 -36.64
N TYR A 786 -24.50 -59.75 -37.73
CA TYR A 786 -23.85 -59.17 -38.90
C TYR A 786 -24.93 -58.61 -39.84
N ASN A 787 -24.69 -57.44 -40.46
CA ASN A 787 -25.46 -57.04 -41.64
C ASN A 787 -24.53 -56.52 -42.74
N SER A 788 -24.68 -57.10 -43.92
CA SER A 788 -24.05 -56.74 -45.18
C SER A 788 -25.15 -56.24 -46.13
N GLY A 789 -25.29 -54.92 -46.29
CA GLY A 789 -26.24 -54.35 -47.26
C GLY A 789 -26.54 -52.88 -47.05
N ASP A 790 -26.63 -52.15 -48.16
CA ASP A 790 -26.82 -50.70 -48.22
C ASP A 790 -28.25 -50.29 -47.79
N SER A 791 -28.30 -49.40 -46.80
CA SER A 791 -29.45 -48.69 -46.21
C SER A 791 -30.31 -49.43 -45.16
N ILE A 792 -30.35 -48.84 -43.97
CA ILE A 792 -31.35 -49.10 -42.92
C ILE A 792 -32.19 -47.83 -42.76
N THR A 793 -33.51 -47.94 -42.88
CA THR A 793 -34.46 -46.88 -42.52
C THR A 793 -35.23 -47.34 -41.29
N VAL A 794 -35.15 -46.61 -40.17
CA VAL A 794 -35.96 -46.86 -38.97
C VAL A 794 -36.92 -45.69 -38.79
N ASN A 795 -38.22 -45.97 -38.79
CA ASN A 795 -39.28 -45.02 -38.45
C ASN A 795 -39.94 -45.47 -37.14
N ASN A 796 -40.12 -44.52 -36.21
CA ASN A 796 -40.86 -44.66 -34.94
C ASN A 796 -40.46 -45.85 -34.05
N CYS A 797 -39.35 -45.72 -33.34
CA CYS A 797 -39.09 -46.49 -32.13
C CYS A 797 -38.70 -45.52 -31.00
N TYR A 798 -39.41 -45.61 -29.87
CA TYR A 798 -39.11 -44.94 -28.62
C TYR A 798 -38.05 -45.76 -27.87
N PHE A 799 -36.92 -45.15 -27.52
CA PHE A 799 -35.92 -45.70 -26.61
C PHE A 799 -35.54 -44.60 -25.60
N ASN A 800 -35.74 -44.88 -24.32
CA ASN A 800 -35.17 -44.13 -23.20
C ASN A 800 -33.74 -44.68 -22.97
N ASN A 801 -32.77 -43.77 -22.83
CA ASN A 801 -31.32 -44.01 -22.71
C ASN A 801 -30.95 -44.88 -21.48
N VAL A 802 -29.80 -45.58 -21.34
CA VAL A 802 -28.42 -45.35 -21.83
C VAL A 802 -27.65 -46.68 -21.96
N PHE A 803 -26.90 -46.89 -23.06
CA PHE A 803 -25.68 -47.69 -23.10
C PHE A 803 -24.54 -46.78 -23.61
N ASN A 804 -23.33 -46.91 -23.05
CA ASN A 804 -22.10 -46.29 -23.56
C ASN A 804 -21.19 -47.34 -24.21
N CYS A 805 -20.61 -46.96 -25.36
CA CYS A 805 -19.61 -47.62 -26.21
C CYS A 805 -20.14 -48.41 -27.43
N ILE A 806 -20.03 -47.80 -28.63
CA ILE A 806 -19.94 -48.52 -29.90
C ILE A 806 -18.72 -47.97 -30.67
N TYR A 807 -17.75 -48.85 -30.93
CA TYR A 807 -16.63 -48.63 -31.84
C TYR A 807 -17.08 -48.98 -33.27
N ILE A 808 -16.94 -48.05 -34.22
CA ILE A 808 -17.10 -48.34 -35.66
C ILE A 808 -15.84 -47.86 -36.39
N THR A 809 -15.13 -48.78 -37.03
CA THR A 809 -14.08 -48.45 -38.00
C THR A 809 -14.58 -48.80 -39.40
N GLY A 810 -14.40 -47.89 -40.35
CA GLY A 810 -14.73 -48.11 -41.76
C GLY A 810 -15.38 -46.90 -42.43
N SER A 811 -14.93 -46.61 -43.65
CA SER A 811 -15.44 -45.54 -44.51
C SER A 811 -16.80 -45.92 -45.12
N VAL A 812 -17.80 -45.02 -45.08
CA VAL A 812 -18.81 -44.70 -46.13
C VAL A 812 -19.85 -43.71 -45.53
N VAL A 813 -19.88 -42.46 -46.01
CA VAL A 813 -20.90 -41.79 -46.87
C VAL A 813 -22.35 -41.76 -46.34
N ALA A 814 -22.68 -40.63 -45.70
CA ALA A 814 -23.99 -39.97 -45.51
C ALA A 814 -25.07 -40.62 -44.61
N PHE A 815 -25.49 -39.85 -43.59
CA PHE A 815 -26.66 -40.07 -42.72
C PHE A 815 -27.70 -38.96 -42.94
N LYS A 816 -28.99 -39.29 -43.02
CA LYS A 816 -30.10 -38.33 -43.18
C LYS A 816 -31.17 -38.56 -42.12
N ILE A 817 -31.50 -37.53 -41.33
CA ILE A 817 -32.61 -37.52 -40.36
C ILE A 817 -33.55 -36.37 -40.72
N THR A 818 -34.86 -36.61 -40.73
CA THR A 818 -35.92 -35.59 -40.89
C THR A 818 -36.93 -35.74 -39.76
N GLY A 819 -37.16 -34.67 -39.00
CA GLY A 819 -38.21 -34.59 -37.98
C GLY A 819 -38.05 -33.33 -37.11
N ASN A 820 -39.13 -32.58 -36.96
CA ASN A 820 -39.22 -31.38 -36.13
C ASN A 820 -39.46 -31.77 -34.66
N GLU A 821 -38.55 -31.42 -33.75
CA GLU A 821 -38.81 -30.90 -32.39
C GLU A 821 -37.48 -30.79 -31.60
N PHE A 822 -37.36 -29.73 -30.81
CA PHE A 822 -36.12 -29.28 -30.14
C PHE A 822 -35.80 -30.08 -28.88
N TRP A 823 -34.54 -30.52 -28.72
CA TRP A 823 -33.95 -30.95 -27.46
C TRP A 823 -32.50 -30.45 -27.33
N THR A 824 -32.13 -29.99 -26.13
CA THR A 824 -30.80 -29.48 -25.76
C THR A 824 -30.08 -30.56 -24.94
N ILE A 825 -28.88 -30.96 -25.35
CA ILE A 825 -27.96 -31.81 -24.58
C ILE A 825 -26.73 -30.97 -24.26
N ARG A 826 -26.38 -30.87 -22.96
CA ARG A 826 -25.10 -30.34 -22.46
C ARG A 826 -24.18 -31.50 -22.09
N ASP A 827 -22.90 -31.30 -22.37
CA ASP A 827 -21.72 -31.98 -21.85
C ASP A 827 -21.55 -33.48 -22.15
N SER A 828 -20.85 -33.77 -23.25
CA SER A 828 -19.98 -34.94 -23.40
C SER A 828 -18.93 -34.66 -24.49
N SER A 829 -17.65 -34.79 -24.15
CA SER A 829 -16.52 -34.60 -25.06
C SER A 829 -16.35 -35.82 -25.98
N VAL A 830 -16.23 -35.60 -27.28
CA VAL A 830 -15.87 -36.62 -28.28
C VAL A 830 -14.53 -36.21 -28.90
N TYR A 831 -13.58 -37.13 -28.91
CA TYR A 831 -12.23 -36.95 -29.48
C TYR A 831 -12.11 -37.75 -30.78
N ILE A 832 -11.88 -37.08 -31.92
CA ILE A 832 -11.42 -37.72 -33.17
C ILE A 832 -10.50 -36.74 -33.93
N ASP A 833 -9.29 -37.19 -34.20
CA ASP A 833 -8.22 -36.60 -35.02
C ASP A 833 -8.44 -36.88 -36.52
N TYR A 834 -8.10 -35.95 -37.43
CA TYR A 834 -7.53 -36.22 -38.78
C TYR A 834 -7.21 -34.91 -39.56
N GLY A 835 -5.94 -34.76 -39.96
CA GLY A 835 -5.45 -34.63 -41.35
C GLY A 835 -5.95 -33.53 -42.32
N GLU A 836 -5.03 -32.63 -42.68
CA GLU A 836 -4.86 -31.81 -43.90
C GLU A 836 -6.02 -31.45 -44.87
N GLN A 837 -6.09 -30.13 -45.14
CA GLN A 837 -6.59 -29.42 -46.34
C GLN A 837 -8.08 -29.53 -46.72
N GLY A 838 -8.83 -28.45 -46.46
CA GLY A 838 -10.16 -28.21 -47.04
C GLY A 838 -10.61 -26.76 -46.91
N VAL A 839 -10.73 -26.05 -48.04
CA VAL A 839 -11.25 -24.69 -48.19
C VAL A 839 -12.78 -24.72 -48.24
N ILE A 840 -13.48 -23.85 -47.51
CA ILE A 840 -14.90 -23.54 -47.77
C ILE A 840 -15.12 -22.02 -47.74
N ALA A 841 -15.48 -21.50 -48.90
CA ALA A 841 -15.94 -20.13 -49.10
C ALA A 841 -17.39 -19.97 -48.62
N ASN A 842 -17.71 -18.84 -47.99
CA ASN A 842 -19.09 -18.50 -47.62
C ASN A 842 -19.48 -17.17 -48.26
N ASN A 843 -20.55 -17.19 -49.04
CA ASN A 843 -21.09 -16.06 -49.77
C ASN A 843 -22.61 -16.16 -49.65
N ILE A 844 -23.22 -15.41 -48.71
CA ILE A 844 -24.69 -15.25 -48.65
C ILE A 844 -25.00 -13.80 -48.30
N ALA A 845 -25.63 -13.14 -49.27
CA ALA A 845 -26.18 -11.80 -49.19
C ALA A 845 -27.54 -11.79 -48.47
N ASP A 846 -27.79 -10.69 -47.77
CA ASP A 846 -29.04 -10.33 -47.11
C ASP A 846 -30.15 -10.03 -48.12
N ALA A 847 -31.36 -10.51 -47.84
CA ALA A 847 -32.58 -9.93 -48.35
C ALA A 847 -33.68 -9.98 -47.28
N THR A 848 -33.97 -8.79 -46.76
CA THR A 848 -35.25 -8.32 -46.21
C THR A 848 -35.61 -8.72 -44.77
N GLY A 849 -35.32 -7.79 -43.86
CA GLY A 849 -36.36 -7.13 -43.07
C GLY A 849 -37.07 -7.98 -42.01
N GLY A 850 -36.39 -8.23 -40.90
CA GLY A 850 -36.98 -8.72 -39.66
C GLY A 850 -35.93 -8.77 -38.57
N LYS A 851 -36.10 -7.99 -37.49
CA LYS A 851 -35.18 -7.94 -36.35
C LYS A 851 -34.95 -9.36 -35.77
N PRO A 852 -33.70 -9.80 -35.54
CA PRO A 852 -33.46 -10.97 -34.72
C PRO A 852 -33.35 -10.57 -33.23
N VAL A 853 -34.14 -11.23 -32.40
CA VAL A 853 -33.86 -11.43 -30.97
C VAL A 853 -33.29 -12.84 -30.87
N ILE A 854 -31.97 -12.98 -30.76
CA ILE A 854 -31.31 -14.19 -30.26
C ILE A 854 -30.05 -13.72 -29.52
N ASP A 855 -30.10 -13.85 -28.19
CA ASP A 855 -28.94 -13.79 -27.32
C ASP A 855 -28.17 -15.11 -27.46
N VAL A 856 -26.88 -14.98 -27.74
CA VAL A 856 -25.95 -16.03 -28.17
C VAL A 856 -24.87 -16.19 -27.10
N ILE A 857 -24.61 -17.44 -26.73
CA ILE A 857 -23.28 -18.04 -26.42
C ILE A 857 -22.31 -17.12 -25.66
N ARG A 858 -22.16 -17.38 -24.36
CA ARG A 858 -20.91 -17.08 -23.64
C ARG A 858 -19.92 -18.22 -23.92
N GLY A 859 -18.85 -17.95 -24.65
CA GLY A 859 -17.67 -18.83 -24.70
C GLY A 859 -16.90 -18.89 -26.04
N LYS A 860 -15.70 -18.27 -26.00
CA LYS A 860 -14.43 -18.62 -26.68
C LYS A 860 -14.15 -18.22 -28.16
N TYR A 861 -13.14 -17.33 -28.26
CA TYR A 861 -12.03 -17.17 -29.23
C TYR A 861 -12.27 -17.27 -30.75
N ILE A 862 -11.88 -16.21 -31.46
CA ILE A 862 -11.73 -16.19 -32.93
C ILE A 862 -10.25 -16.39 -33.27
N SER A 863 -9.89 -17.53 -33.87
CA SER A 863 -8.55 -17.75 -34.43
C SER A 863 -8.56 -17.37 -35.92
N ILE A 864 -7.65 -16.48 -36.34
CA ILE A 864 -7.48 -16.07 -37.74
C ILE A 864 -6.09 -16.54 -38.18
N SER A 865 -6.02 -17.29 -39.28
CA SER A 865 -4.75 -17.64 -39.94
C SER A 865 -4.70 -17.08 -41.38
N ASN A 866 -3.59 -16.42 -41.68
CA ASN A 866 -3.13 -15.88 -42.97
C ASN A 866 -3.87 -14.68 -43.60
N ASN A 867 -3.10 -13.60 -43.81
CA ASN A 867 -3.35 -12.42 -44.65
C ASN A 867 -4.82 -11.96 -44.75
N GLN A 868 -5.29 -11.22 -43.74
CA GLN A 868 -6.48 -10.38 -43.89
C GLN A 868 -6.30 -9.01 -43.22
N ILE A 869 -6.67 -7.97 -43.98
CA ILE A 869 -6.86 -6.62 -43.48
C ILE A 869 -8.18 -6.61 -42.69
N ILE A 870 -8.14 -6.34 -41.39
CA ILE A 870 -9.37 -6.13 -40.61
C ILE A 870 -9.84 -4.69 -40.88
N THR A 871 -10.73 -4.52 -41.87
CA THR A 871 -11.47 -3.27 -42.07
C THR A 871 -12.93 -3.47 -41.71
N GLY A 872 -13.37 -2.91 -40.59
CA GLY A 872 -14.77 -2.87 -40.21
C GLY A 872 -14.96 -2.37 -38.78
N GLY A 873 -15.64 -1.23 -38.61
CA GLY A 873 -16.02 -0.74 -37.28
C GLY A 873 -17.15 -1.58 -36.70
N SER A 874 -16.88 -2.31 -35.62
CA SER A 874 -17.89 -2.98 -34.80
C SER A 874 -17.77 -2.56 -33.34
N THR A 875 -18.83 -2.03 -32.76
CA THR A 875 -18.98 -1.86 -31.31
C THR A 875 -19.23 -3.23 -30.67
N ALA A 876 -18.24 -3.77 -29.95
CA ALA A 876 -18.42 -4.98 -29.15
C ALA A 876 -19.11 -4.62 -27.82
N THR A 877 -20.24 -5.24 -27.52
CA THR A 877 -20.92 -5.14 -26.22
C THR A 877 -20.56 -6.35 -25.36
N ASN A 878 -20.00 -6.09 -24.18
CA ASN A 878 -19.72 -6.99 -23.03
C ASN A 878 -18.98 -8.31 -23.32
N GLY A 879 -17.66 -8.31 -23.06
CA GLY A 879 -16.91 -9.53 -22.69
C GLY A 879 -16.10 -10.25 -23.78
N SER A 880 -15.77 -9.61 -24.90
CA SER A 880 -15.00 -10.23 -26.00
C SER A 880 -13.57 -9.69 -26.07
N SER A 881 -12.56 -10.55 -25.93
CA SER A 881 -11.14 -10.26 -26.23
C SER A 881 -10.73 -10.78 -27.62
N ILE A 882 -9.81 -10.09 -28.29
CA ILE A 882 -9.20 -10.58 -29.55
C ILE A 882 -7.91 -11.31 -29.18
N GLN A 883 -7.88 -12.63 -29.39
CA GLN A 883 -6.69 -13.46 -29.15
C GLN A 883 -6.09 -13.90 -30.48
N ILE A 884 -4.83 -13.51 -30.75
CA ILE A 884 -4.06 -13.96 -31.91
C ILE A 884 -3.00 -14.94 -31.40
N THR A 885 -3.17 -16.23 -31.68
CA THR A 885 -2.27 -17.31 -31.28
C THR A 885 -1.83 -18.11 -32.51
N GLY A 886 -0.52 -18.16 -32.79
CA GLY A 886 0.03 -19.01 -33.83
C GLY A 886 1.36 -18.51 -34.42
N ALA A 887 2.29 -19.43 -34.69
CA ALA A 887 3.53 -19.11 -35.40
C ALA A 887 3.24 -18.82 -36.88
N VAL A 888 3.16 -17.54 -37.25
CA VAL A 888 2.97 -17.12 -38.64
C VAL A 888 4.33 -16.71 -39.19
N ALA A 889 5.08 -17.69 -39.69
CA ALA A 889 6.29 -17.40 -40.43
C ALA A 889 5.91 -16.58 -41.69
N SER A 890 6.24 -15.27 -41.67
CA SER A 890 6.24 -14.31 -42.80
C SER A 890 5.00 -13.45 -43.11
N SER A 891 4.29 -12.84 -42.16
CA SER A 891 3.24 -11.84 -42.51
C SER A 891 3.17 -10.61 -41.60
N ASP A 892 2.98 -9.44 -42.23
CA ASP A 892 2.73 -8.14 -41.60
C ASP A 892 1.27 -8.04 -41.13
N ILE A 893 1.03 -7.64 -39.87
CA ILE A 893 -0.31 -7.39 -39.32
C ILE A 893 -0.55 -5.87 -39.32
N GLN A 894 -1.60 -5.42 -40.01
CA GLN A 894 -1.98 -4.00 -40.07
C GLN A 894 -3.38 -3.77 -39.49
N ILE A 895 -3.48 -2.97 -38.41
CA ILE A 895 -4.76 -2.57 -37.80
C ILE A 895 -5.09 -1.14 -38.26
N VAL A 896 -6.18 -0.96 -39.02
CA VAL A 896 -6.60 0.32 -39.59
C VAL A 896 -8.10 0.55 -39.37
N GLY A 897 -8.51 1.48 -38.49
CA GLY A 897 -9.92 1.86 -38.32
C GLY A 897 -10.29 2.39 -36.93
N ASN A 898 -11.32 3.25 -36.88
CA ASN A 898 -11.72 4.07 -35.72
C ASN A 898 -12.28 3.27 -34.51
N THR A 899 -11.89 3.70 -33.30
CA THR A 899 -12.50 3.52 -31.95
C THR A 899 -12.97 2.11 -31.57
N ILE A 900 -12.25 1.45 -30.64
CA ILE A 900 -12.68 0.21 -29.97
C ILE A 900 -13.05 0.58 -28.53
N ARG A 901 -14.36 0.59 -28.19
CA ARG A 901 -14.84 0.80 -26.82
C ARG A 901 -15.27 -0.53 -26.20
N SER A 902 -14.77 -0.83 -25.01
CA SER A 902 -15.24 -1.90 -24.13
C SER A 902 -15.68 -1.27 -22.80
N THR A 903 -16.88 -1.59 -22.33
CA THR A 903 -17.35 -1.26 -20.97
C THR A 903 -17.54 -2.58 -20.24
N ASN A 904 -16.75 -2.86 -19.21
CA ASN A 904 -16.89 -4.09 -18.42
C ASN A 904 -17.09 -3.73 -16.95
N SER A 905 -18.11 -4.30 -16.30
CA SER A 905 -18.50 -4.00 -14.91
C SER A 905 -18.25 -5.17 -13.95
N SER A 906 -17.54 -6.22 -14.38
CA SER A 906 -17.21 -7.39 -13.56
C SER A 906 -15.69 -7.58 -13.52
N GLY A 907 -15.09 -7.36 -12.35
CA GLY A 907 -13.63 -7.35 -12.08
C GLY A 907 -12.88 -8.64 -12.38
N THR A 908 -12.77 -9.01 -13.66
CA THR A 908 -11.92 -10.10 -14.16
C THR A 908 -10.95 -9.52 -15.18
N THR A 909 -9.66 -9.86 -15.05
CA THR A 909 -8.54 -9.44 -15.88
C THR A 909 -8.77 -9.84 -17.34
N ASN A 910 -9.27 -8.92 -18.15
CA ASN A 910 -9.49 -9.15 -19.58
C ASN A 910 -8.74 -8.12 -20.40
N SER A 911 -7.70 -8.55 -21.10
CA SER A 911 -7.00 -7.73 -22.10
C SER A 911 -7.85 -7.60 -23.36
N MET A 912 -7.89 -6.41 -23.97
CA MET A 912 -8.63 -6.23 -25.23
C MET A 912 -7.94 -6.91 -26.42
N VAL A 913 -6.60 -6.96 -26.40
CA VAL A 913 -5.79 -7.63 -27.42
C VAL A 913 -4.70 -8.46 -26.74
N TYR A 914 -4.70 -9.77 -26.97
CA TYR A 914 -3.65 -10.69 -26.51
C TYR A 914 -2.97 -11.35 -27.72
N MET A 915 -1.65 -11.22 -27.81
CA MET A 915 -0.84 -11.75 -28.92
C MET A 915 0.25 -12.69 -28.40
N SER A 916 0.37 -13.89 -28.99
CA SER A 916 1.50 -14.80 -28.76
C SER A 916 1.95 -15.52 -30.05
N GLY A 917 3.29 -15.68 -30.23
CA GLY A 917 3.94 -16.27 -31.40
C GLY A 917 4.80 -15.30 -32.24
N THR A 918 5.51 -15.81 -33.27
CA THR A 918 6.40 -15.00 -34.13
C THR A 918 5.59 -14.10 -35.10
N VAL A 919 5.84 -12.79 -35.07
CA VAL A 919 5.21 -11.79 -35.96
C VAL A 919 6.30 -10.91 -36.59
N SER A 920 6.36 -10.83 -37.92
CA SER A 920 7.44 -10.09 -38.60
C SER A 920 7.29 -8.57 -38.50
N ARG A 921 6.07 -8.04 -38.59
CA ARG A 921 5.82 -6.60 -38.42
C ARG A 921 4.39 -6.33 -37.94
N ILE A 922 4.24 -5.43 -36.97
CA ILE A 922 2.93 -4.90 -36.54
C ILE A 922 2.87 -3.41 -36.88
N THR A 923 1.82 -2.97 -37.57
CA THR A 923 1.56 -1.55 -37.84
C THR A 923 0.17 -1.13 -37.36
N ILE A 924 0.12 -0.24 -36.36
CA ILE A 924 -1.12 0.38 -35.88
C ILE A 924 -1.16 1.80 -36.41
N SER A 925 -2.16 2.12 -37.25
CA SER A 925 -2.26 3.44 -37.90
C SER A 925 -3.61 4.12 -37.65
N SER A 926 -3.56 5.37 -37.17
CA SER A 926 -4.63 6.38 -37.06
C SER A 926 -5.86 6.06 -36.19
N ASN A 927 -6.14 6.93 -35.20
CA ASN A 927 -7.41 7.08 -34.46
C ASN A 927 -7.97 5.84 -33.74
N VAL A 928 -7.11 5.07 -33.07
CA VAL A 928 -7.56 4.01 -32.16
C VAL A 928 -7.68 4.60 -30.74
N ILE A 929 -8.91 4.80 -30.28
CA ILE A 929 -9.20 5.09 -28.87
C ILE A 929 -9.47 3.75 -28.19
N ILE A 930 -8.69 3.44 -27.16
CA ILE A 930 -8.82 2.24 -26.33
C ILE A 930 -9.19 2.72 -24.92
N SER A 931 -10.49 2.81 -24.63
CA SER A 931 -10.97 3.26 -23.31
C SER A 931 -11.35 2.06 -22.44
N TYR A 932 -10.75 1.95 -21.26
CA TYR A 932 -11.11 1.01 -20.21
C TYR A 932 -11.40 1.79 -18.93
N THR A 933 -12.42 1.40 -18.17
CA THR A 933 -12.81 2.05 -16.91
C THR A 933 -12.99 0.96 -15.86
N ASN A 934 -12.13 0.94 -14.84
CA ASN A 934 -12.18 0.13 -13.60
C ASN A 934 -11.40 -1.20 -13.59
N SER A 935 -10.12 -1.14 -13.18
CA SER A 935 -9.48 -1.95 -12.11
C SER A 935 -7.94 -1.83 -12.19
N ASP A 936 -7.25 -1.95 -11.06
CA ASP A 936 -5.79 -1.74 -10.91
C ASP A 936 -4.88 -2.84 -11.53
N ASP A 937 -5.43 -3.77 -12.33
CA ASP A 937 -4.68 -4.90 -12.93
C ASP A 937 -5.02 -5.16 -14.42
N SER A 938 -5.68 -4.22 -15.10
CA SER A 938 -6.18 -4.42 -16.47
C SER A 938 -5.30 -3.77 -17.54
N TRP A 939 -4.63 -4.58 -18.38
CA TRP A 939 -3.82 -4.12 -19.51
C TRP A 939 -4.62 -4.05 -20.81
N GLY A 940 -4.54 -2.94 -21.54
CA GLY A 940 -5.22 -2.75 -22.84
C GLY A 940 -4.68 -3.66 -23.93
N ILE A 941 -3.36 -3.92 -23.93
CA ILE A 941 -2.65 -4.80 -24.88
C ILE A 941 -1.62 -5.64 -24.11
N ILE A 942 -1.63 -6.96 -24.31
CA ILE A 942 -0.60 -7.89 -23.83
C ILE A 942 0.07 -8.58 -25.01
N ILE A 943 1.41 -8.56 -25.04
CA ILE A 943 2.26 -9.31 -25.97
C ILE A 943 3.10 -10.27 -25.13
N GLU A 944 2.85 -11.59 -25.24
CA GLU A 944 3.55 -12.63 -24.47
C GLU A 944 4.23 -13.62 -25.42
N ASP A 945 5.51 -13.93 -25.20
CA ASP A 945 6.30 -14.94 -25.94
C ASP A 945 6.30 -14.74 -27.47
N ALA A 946 6.36 -13.49 -27.91
CA ALA A 946 6.34 -13.13 -29.32
C ALA A 946 7.73 -12.69 -29.81
N THR A 947 8.27 -13.36 -30.84
CA THR A 947 9.38 -12.81 -31.62
C THR A 947 8.83 -11.76 -32.57
N VAL A 948 8.84 -10.49 -32.15
CA VAL A 948 8.36 -9.35 -32.95
C VAL A 948 9.55 -8.67 -33.60
N ILE A 949 9.70 -8.79 -34.92
CA ILE A 949 10.88 -8.28 -35.64
C ILE A 949 10.81 -6.75 -35.87
N ASP A 950 9.62 -6.17 -35.95
CA ASP A 950 9.38 -4.72 -36.09
C ASP A 950 7.99 -4.34 -35.56
N CYS A 951 7.88 -3.47 -34.56
CA CYS A 951 6.61 -2.86 -34.17
C CYS A 951 6.63 -1.38 -34.53
N THR A 952 5.66 -0.88 -35.31
CA THR A 952 5.57 0.54 -35.67
C THR A 952 4.20 1.07 -35.31
N ILE A 953 4.14 1.92 -34.29
CA ILE A 953 2.92 2.62 -33.87
C ILE A 953 3.01 4.06 -34.39
N THR A 954 2.18 4.42 -35.37
CA THR A 954 2.19 5.77 -35.96
C THR A 954 0.81 6.41 -35.89
N GLY A 955 0.68 7.50 -35.13
CA GLY A 955 -0.53 8.30 -35.04
C GLY A 955 -0.37 9.54 -34.17
N ASN A 956 -1.08 10.63 -34.50
CA ASN A 956 -0.97 11.93 -33.81
C ASN A 956 -1.70 12.00 -32.44
N SER A 957 -2.44 10.97 -32.03
CA SER A 957 -3.15 10.92 -30.74
C SER A 957 -3.48 9.45 -30.38
N ILE A 958 -2.86 8.93 -29.34
CA ILE A 958 -3.20 7.61 -28.76
C ILE A 958 -3.76 7.87 -27.36
N TYR A 959 -5.02 7.50 -27.13
CA TYR A 959 -5.66 7.52 -25.82
C TYR A 959 -5.85 6.06 -25.38
N ALA A 960 -4.93 5.55 -24.57
CA ALA A 960 -5.02 4.22 -23.97
C ALA A 960 -5.23 4.37 -22.46
N PHE A 961 -6.43 4.04 -21.97
CA PHE A 961 -6.78 4.12 -20.54
C PHE A 961 -6.43 2.81 -19.78
N GLY A 962 -5.26 2.20 -20.05
CA GLY A 962 -4.88 0.94 -19.38
C GLY A 962 -3.56 0.30 -19.80
N GLY A 963 -2.48 1.06 -20.01
CA GLY A 963 -1.11 0.52 -20.20
C GLY A 963 -0.86 -0.45 -21.38
N ILE A 964 0.40 -0.82 -21.59
CA ILE A 964 0.84 -1.88 -22.52
C ILE A 964 1.79 -2.82 -21.76
N LYS A 965 1.55 -4.14 -21.78
CA LYS A 965 2.44 -5.15 -21.19
C LYS A 965 3.13 -5.97 -22.29
N VAL A 966 4.45 -6.10 -22.23
CA VAL A 966 5.25 -6.92 -23.14
C VAL A 966 6.10 -7.88 -22.32
N VAL A 967 6.03 -9.18 -22.61
CA VAL A 967 6.76 -10.25 -21.92
C VAL A 967 7.58 -11.04 -22.96
N ASN A 968 8.90 -11.14 -22.78
CA ASN A 968 9.83 -11.93 -23.61
C ASN A 968 9.87 -11.56 -25.12
N ALA A 969 10.14 -10.28 -25.46
CA ALA A 969 10.26 -9.85 -26.87
C ALA A 969 11.69 -9.44 -27.26
N ASP A 970 12.25 -10.11 -28.27
CA ASP A 970 13.56 -9.77 -28.87
C ASP A 970 13.40 -8.65 -29.94
N ASN A 971 14.15 -7.54 -29.83
CA ASN A 971 14.27 -6.43 -30.81
C ASN A 971 13.03 -5.52 -31.01
N MET A 972 12.48 -4.93 -29.95
CA MET A 972 11.38 -3.96 -30.07
C MET A 972 11.89 -2.51 -30.26
N VAL A 973 11.46 -1.84 -31.34
CA VAL A 973 11.70 -0.40 -31.56
C VAL A 973 10.40 0.38 -31.38
N ILE A 974 10.33 1.29 -30.41
CA ILE A 974 9.21 2.24 -30.28
C ILE A 974 9.67 3.62 -30.77
N SER A 975 9.13 4.10 -31.90
CA SER A 975 9.44 5.44 -32.42
C SER A 975 8.17 6.22 -32.79
N GLY A 976 7.93 7.37 -32.13
CA GLY A 976 6.81 8.27 -32.45
C GLY A 976 6.57 9.36 -31.39
N ASN A 977 6.21 10.57 -31.81
CA ASN A 977 6.12 11.76 -30.96
C ASN A 977 4.92 11.73 -29.96
N LYS A 978 5.22 12.11 -28.71
CA LYS A 978 4.33 12.61 -27.63
C LYS A 978 3.30 11.61 -27.05
N ILE A 979 3.68 10.99 -25.93
CA ILE A 979 2.73 10.40 -24.96
C ILE A 979 2.38 11.51 -23.95
N THR A 980 1.16 12.03 -23.98
CA THR A 980 0.64 12.92 -22.91
C THR A 980 -0.51 12.24 -22.22
N GLY A 981 -0.25 11.67 -21.04
CA GLY A 981 -1.28 11.33 -20.06
C GLY A 981 -1.46 12.51 -19.11
N ASN A 982 -2.66 13.10 -19.10
CA ASN A 982 -3.07 14.06 -18.08
C ASN A 982 -4.18 13.34 -17.28
N THR A 983 -3.79 12.63 -16.22
CA THR A 983 -4.63 12.18 -15.08
C THR A 983 -3.83 11.25 -14.16
N SER A 984 -3.98 11.46 -12.85
CA SER A 984 -3.43 10.69 -11.74
C SER A 984 -4.07 9.29 -11.62
N LEU A 985 -3.76 8.39 -12.55
CA LEU A 985 -3.98 6.94 -12.40
C LEU A 985 -2.62 6.26 -12.21
N LYS A 986 -2.41 5.62 -11.05
CA LYS A 986 -1.16 5.02 -10.57
C LYS A 986 -0.50 3.96 -11.49
N GLN A 987 -1.04 3.64 -12.68
CA GLN A 987 -0.52 2.56 -13.53
C GLN A 987 -0.75 2.75 -15.05
N SER A 988 -0.75 3.97 -15.59
CA SER A 988 -0.77 4.15 -17.05
C SER A 988 0.65 4.15 -17.66
N GLY A 989 1.38 3.04 -17.52
CA GLY A 989 2.76 2.86 -18.02
C GLY A 989 2.93 1.74 -19.05
N ILE A 990 4.13 1.61 -19.62
CA ILE A 990 4.55 0.44 -20.41
C ILE A 990 5.31 -0.49 -19.46
N LEU A 991 4.83 -1.72 -19.26
CA LEU A 991 5.53 -2.73 -18.46
C LEU A 991 6.25 -3.72 -19.39
N LEU A 992 7.56 -3.87 -19.20
CA LEU A 992 8.43 -4.75 -19.97
C LEU A 992 8.98 -5.85 -19.05
N GLU A 993 8.64 -7.11 -19.28
CA GLU A 993 9.12 -8.27 -18.49
C GLU A 993 9.98 -9.19 -19.39
N GLY A 994 11.16 -9.64 -18.93
CA GLY A 994 12.06 -10.58 -19.64
C GLY A 994 13.33 -9.97 -20.25
N SER A 995 14.20 -10.80 -20.84
CA SER A 995 15.48 -10.41 -21.45
C SER A 995 15.25 -9.64 -22.77
N ILE A 996 15.46 -8.32 -22.76
CA ILE A 996 15.18 -7.45 -23.92
C ILE A 996 16.49 -6.85 -24.45
N GLY A 997 16.83 -7.16 -25.70
CA GLY A 997 17.95 -6.55 -26.41
C GLY A 997 17.59 -5.18 -27.03
N ASN A 998 18.25 -4.12 -26.54
CA ASN A 998 18.32 -2.73 -27.04
C ASN A 998 17.06 -1.82 -26.92
N ALA A 999 17.33 -0.55 -26.61
CA ALA A 999 16.51 0.36 -25.78
C ALA A 999 15.59 1.39 -26.50
N ILE A 1000 14.70 1.99 -25.70
CA ILE A 1000 13.76 3.09 -26.00
C ILE A 1000 14.50 4.40 -26.33
N THR A 1001 14.15 5.07 -27.43
CA THR A 1001 14.68 6.40 -27.78
C THR A 1001 13.57 7.48 -27.66
N SER A 1002 13.63 8.35 -26.63
CA SER A 1002 12.75 9.52 -26.47
C SER A 1002 13.52 10.73 -25.91
N ASN A 1003 13.13 11.95 -26.30
CA ASN A 1003 13.78 13.21 -25.92
C ASN A 1003 13.27 13.82 -24.59
N ILE A 1004 12.22 13.28 -23.96
CA ILE A 1004 11.70 13.73 -22.65
C ILE A 1004 11.15 12.50 -21.92
N ILE A 1005 11.62 12.24 -20.69
CA ILE A 1005 11.15 11.18 -19.78
C ILE A 1005 10.90 11.83 -18.41
N ASP A 1006 9.62 12.03 -18.06
CA ASP A 1006 9.19 12.56 -16.76
C ASP A 1006 8.10 11.63 -16.20
N GLY A 1007 8.26 11.19 -14.95
CA GLY A 1007 7.28 10.38 -14.23
C GLY A 1007 7.14 8.92 -14.68
N VAL A 1008 8.20 8.27 -15.19
CA VAL A 1008 8.14 6.87 -15.63
C VAL A 1008 8.61 5.92 -14.51
N SER A 1009 7.76 4.96 -14.15
CA SER A 1009 8.14 3.82 -13.32
C SER A 1009 8.50 2.65 -14.23
N VAL A 1010 9.75 2.17 -14.18
CA VAL A 1010 10.20 1.01 -14.96
C VAL A 1010 10.74 -0.05 -14.00
N ASN A 1011 10.11 -1.22 -14.00
CA ASN A 1011 10.58 -2.38 -13.24
C ASN A 1011 11.22 -3.35 -14.23
N PHE A 1012 12.52 -3.61 -14.09
CA PHE A 1012 13.25 -4.50 -14.99
C PHE A 1012 13.33 -5.91 -14.38
N GLY A 1013 13.21 -6.94 -15.22
CA GLY A 1013 13.64 -8.30 -14.85
C GLY A 1013 15.17 -8.40 -14.83
N THR A 1014 15.69 -9.44 -14.19
CA THR A 1014 17.13 -9.74 -14.16
C THR A 1014 17.71 -9.83 -15.59
N ASP A 1015 18.84 -9.14 -15.83
CA ASP A 1015 19.58 -9.03 -17.12
C ASP A 1015 19.16 -7.91 -18.11
N VAL A 1016 18.87 -6.68 -17.65
CA VAL A 1016 18.64 -5.52 -18.54
C VAL A 1016 19.45 -4.29 -18.08
N ASN A 1017 19.84 -3.40 -19.01
CA ASN A 1017 20.38 -2.07 -18.71
C ASN A 1017 19.22 -1.06 -18.56
N GLY A 1018 19.32 -0.08 -17.66
CA GLY A 1018 18.22 0.83 -17.31
C GLY A 1018 17.89 1.88 -18.37
N ILE A 1019 17.74 3.14 -17.98
CA ILE A 1019 17.48 4.23 -18.93
C ILE A 1019 18.77 4.55 -19.70
N SER A 1020 18.81 4.26 -21.01
CA SER A 1020 19.98 4.54 -21.86
C SER A 1020 19.68 5.64 -22.88
N LEU A 1021 20.37 6.79 -22.77
CA LEU A 1021 20.33 7.87 -23.75
C LEU A 1021 21.46 7.67 -24.77
N THR A 1022 21.15 7.07 -25.92
CA THR A 1022 22.14 6.76 -26.98
C THR A 1022 22.10 7.71 -28.18
N SER A 1023 21.11 8.59 -28.30
CA SER A 1023 21.03 9.57 -29.39
C SER A 1023 21.53 10.95 -28.98
N VAL A 1024 22.27 11.61 -29.89
CA VAL A 1024 22.92 12.94 -29.83
C VAL A 1024 22.01 14.17 -29.53
N SER A 1025 20.95 14.04 -28.73
CA SER A 1025 20.26 15.21 -28.19
C SER A 1025 21.11 15.83 -27.07
N THR A 1026 21.37 17.12 -27.18
CA THR A 1026 21.86 17.95 -26.06
C THR A 1026 20.64 18.40 -25.25
N ASP A 1027 20.82 18.62 -23.94
CA ASP A 1027 19.83 19.25 -23.05
C ASP A 1027 18.64 18.35 -22.63
N ASN A 1028 18.86 17.08 -22.28
CA ASN A 1028 17.79 16.20 -21.77
C ASN A 1028 17.52 16.41 -20.27
N ILE A 1029 16.26 16.31 -19.85
CA ILE A 1029 15.85 16.31 -18.43
C ILE A 1029 15.32 14.91 -18.08
N ILE A 1030 15.95 14.27 -17.09
CA ILE A 1030 15.51 12.99 -16.52
C ILE A 1030 15.14 13.25 -15.05
N ALA A 1031 13.85 13.35 -14.76
CA ALA A 1031 13.39 13.68 -13.41
C ALA A 1031 12.31 12.73 -12.88
N ASN A 1032 12.30 12.54 -11.56
CA ASN A 1032 11.23 11.86 -10.81
C ASN A 1032 10.93 10.42 -11.25
N ASN A 1033 11.92 9.68 -11.74
CA ASN A 1033 11.78 8.27 -12.12
C ASN A 1033 12.12 7.36 -10.93
N ARG A 1034 11.44 6.21 -10.84
CA ARG A 1034 11.74 5.17 -9.84
C ARG A 1034 12.24 3.92 -10.57
N ILE A 1035 13.49 3.53 -10.30
CA ILE A 1035 14.21 2.43 -10.94
C ILE A 1035 14.61 1.42 -9.84
N LEU A 1036 14.08 0.20 -9.91
CA LEU A 1036 14.25 -0.87 -8.91
C LEU A 1036 14.86 -2.12 -9.56
N ASP A 1037 15.67 -2.86 -8.78
CA ASP A 1037 16.11 -4.26 -9.01
C ASP A 1037 16.83 -4.56 -10.33
N MET A 1038 17.96 -3.89 -10.58
CA MET A 1038 18.84 -4.15 -11.73
C MET A 1038 20.13 -4.92 -11.37
N ALA A 1039 20.14 -5.65 -10.26
CA ALA A 1039 21.29 -6.43 -9.83
C ALA A 1039 21.53 -7.60 -10.81
N ASN A 1040 22.66 -7.56 -11.51
CA ASN A 1040 23.00 -8.57 -12.51
C ASN A 1040 23.59 -9.82 -11.83
N ALA A 1041 23.06 -11.01 -12.15
CA ALA A 1041 23.66 -12.28 -11.70
C ALA A 1041 24.84 -12.72 -12.61
N GLY A 1042 25.05 -12.03 -13.74
CA GLY A 1042 26.11 -12.28 -14.72
C GLY A 1042 27.29 -11.27 -14.70
N ALA A 1043 28.32 -11.54 -15.51
CA ALA A 1043 29.59 -10.81 -15.52
C ALA A 1043 29.59 -9.41 -16.19
N GLY A 1044 28.47 -8.67 -16.14
CA GLY A 1044 28.36 -7.32 -16.70
C GLY A 1044 27.78 -6.34 -15.69
N ASP A 1045 28.28 -5.10 -15.67
CA ASP A 1045 27.83 -4.06 -14.75
C ASP A 1045 26.40 -3.58 -15.12
N GLY A 1046 25.41 -3.82 -14.25
CA GLY A 1046 24.05 -3.29 -14.41
C GLY A 1046 23.98 -1.79 -14.06
N TYR A 1047 23.70 -0.93 -15.04
CA TYR A 1047 23.59 0.52 -14.82
C TYR A 1047 22.13 0.99 -14.72
N GLY A 1048 21.82 1.83 -13.73
CA GLY A 1048 20.49 2.46 -13.57
C GLY A 1048 20.19 3.52 -14.64
N ILE A 1049 21.11 4.47 -14.86
CA ILE A 1049 21.06 5.47 -15.94
C ILE A 1049 22.38 5.46 -16.71
N ILE A 1050 22.33 5.42 -18.05
CA ILE A 1050 23.50 5.52 -18.94
C ILE A 1050 23.34 6.74 -19.88
N ILE A 1051 24.28 7.68 -19.80
CA ILE A 1051 24.44 8.79 -20.74
C ILE A 1051 25.62 8.46 -21.67
N ALA A 1052 25.35 8.25 -22.96
CA ALA A 1052 26.40 7.97 -23.93
C ALA A 1052 27.26 9.19 -24.28
N ALA A 1053 28.47 8.96 -24.78
CA ALA A 1053 29.36 10.01 -25.25
C ALA A 1053 28.70 10.83 -26.38
N GLY A 1054 28.53 12.14 -26.16
CA GLY A 1054 27.87 13.07 -27.08
C GLY A 1054 26.52 13.60 -26.61
N CYS A 1055 25.94 13.03 -25.55
CA CYS A 1055 24.74 13.55 -24.89
C CYS A 1055 25.16 14.55 -23.81
N ASN A 1056 25.23 15.84 -24.15
CA ASN A 1056 25.77 16.88 -23.26
C ASN A 1056 24.66 17.69 -22.55
N ASN A 1057 24.98 18.33 -21.43
CA ASN A 1057 24.12 19.25 -20.65
C ASN A 1057 22.83 18.63 -20.09
N ASN A 1058 22.85 17.35 -19.69
CA ASN A 1058 21.64 16.72 -19.15
C ASN A 1058 21.40 17.14 -17.69
N VAL A 1059 20.14 17.19 -17.25
CA VAL A 1059 19.78 17.41 -15.83
C VAL A 1059 19.12 16.15 -15.30
N ILE A 1060 19.70 15.56 -14.26
CA ILE A 1060 19.16 14.39 -13.56
C ILE A 1060 18.76 14.83 -12.15
N SER A 1061 17.47 14.75 -11.80
CA SER A 1061 16.97 15.22 -10.49
C SER A 1061 15.81 14.38 -9.94
N GLY A 1062 15.82 14.05 -8.66
CA GLY A 1062 14.64 13.44 -8.00
C GLY A 1062 14.35 11.99 -8.39
N ASN A 1063 15.31 11.28 -8.99
CA ASN A 1063 15.14 9.87 -9.35
C ASN A 1063 15.49 8.97 -8.15
N VAL A 1064 14.64 7.99 -7.85
CA VAL A 1064 14.92 6.96 -6.84
C VAL A 1064 15.49 5.74 -7.55
N ILE A 1065 16.80 5.53 -7.45
CA ILE A 1065 17.52 4.39 -8.05
C ILE A 1065 17.99 3.49 -6.92
N THR A 1066 17.46 2.26 -6.86
CA THR A 1066 17.77 1.29 -5.81
C THR A 1066 18.09 -0.06 -6.43
N SER A 1067 19.04 -0.80 -5.83
CA SER A 1067 19.42 -2.17 -6.25
C SER A 1067 20.02 -2.30 -7.66
N CYS A 1068 20.79 -1.31 -8.14
CA CYS A 1068 21.60 -1.38 -9.37
C CYS A 1068 23.08 -1.61 -9.03
N ASP A 1069 23.87 -2.28 -9.89
CA ASP A 1069 25.32 -2.45 -9.68
C ASP A 1069 26.06 -1.10 -9.77
N THR A 1070 25.56 -0.19 -10.62
CA THR A 1070 26.02 1.20 -10.69
C THR A 1070 24.84 2.14 -11.00
N ASN A 1071 24.59 3.13 -10.14
CA ASN A 1071 23.41 4.00 -10.27
C ASN A 1071 23.44 4.89 -11.54
N LEU A 1072 24.62 5.38 -11.93
CA LEU A 1072 24.80 6.28 -13.07
C LEU A 1072 26.12 6.00 -13.81
N SER A 1073 26.06 5.93 -15.14
CA SER A 1073 27.22 5.94 -16.03
C SER A 1073 27.10 7.11 -17.00
N ASP A 1074 27.94 8.13 -16.83
CA ASP A 1074 27.92 9.35 -17.64
C ASP A 1074 29.19 9.51 -18.47
N ALA A 1075 29.05 9.34 -19.79
CA ALA A 1075 30.08 9.66 -20.77
C ALA A 1075 29.83 11.00 -21.51
N GLY A 1076 28.76 11.71 -21.17
CA GLY A 1076 28.44 13.05 -21.63
C GLY A 1076 29.29 14.13 -20.97
N THR A 1077 29.23 15.37 -21.48
CA THR A 1077 29.85 16.55 -20.84
C THR A 1077 28.78 17.53 -20.38
N GLY A 1078 28.93 18.10 -19.18
CA GLY A 1078 28.02 19.12 -18.65
C GLY A 1078 26.75 18.59 -17.98
N THR A 1079 26.66 17.30 -17.66
CA THR A 1079 25.53 16.75 -16.89
C THR A 1079 25.52 17.31 -15.46
N ILE A 1080 24.33 17.68 -14.98
CA ILE A 1080 24.09 18.17 -13.62
C ILE A 1080 23.28 17.13 -12.85
N LEU A 1081 23.87 16.57 -11.79
CA LEU A 1081 23.25 15.55 -10.93
C LEU A 1081 22.74 16.20 -9.63
N PHE A 1082 21.44 16.12 -9.38
CA PHE A 1082 20.82 16.55 -8.12
C PHE A 1082 20.31 15.33 -7.35
N GLY A 1083 21.02 14.92 -6.27
CA GLY A 1083 20.42 14.11 -5.21
C GLY A 1083 20.93 12.68 -4.93
N ASP A 1084 22.24 12.36 -5.07
CA ASP A 1084 22.76 11.11 -4.48
C ASP A 1084 23.21 11.34 -3.02
N ASP A 1085 22.61 10.60 -2.08
CA ASP A 1085 22.85 10.69 -0.63
C ASP A 1085 23.55 9.44 -0.06
N THR A 1086 24.28 8.68 -0.89
CA THR A 1086 25.01 7.50 -0.41
C THR A 1086 26.33 7.87 0.28
N ALA A 1087 26.46 7.49 1.56
CA ALA A 1087 27.65 7.72 2.39
C ALA A 1087 28.92 7.05 1.80
N TYR A 1088 30.09 7.70 1.96
CA TYR A 1088 31.37 7.16 1.51
C TYR A 1088 31.72 5.84 2.22
N GLY A 1089 31.63 4.72 1.50
CA GLY A 1089 32.13 3.43 1.98
C GLY A 1089 33.65 3.42 2.18
N ALA A 1090 34.15 2.54 3.04
CA ALA A 1090 35.56 2.42 3.44
C ALA A 1090 36.57 2.10 2.30
N GLY A 1091 36.10 1.96 1.05
CA GLY A 1091 36.90 1.67 -0.15
C GLY A 1091 36.91 2.78 -1.20
N TRP A 1092 36.53 4.01 -0.87
CA TRP A 1092 36.46 5.11 -1.84
C TRP A 1092 37.77 5.33 -2.60
N ASN A 1093 37.68 5.38 -3.93
CA ASN A 1093 38.80 5.39 -4.88
C ASN A 1093 39.34 6.80 -5.18
N GLY A 1094 38.82 7.84 -4.54
CA GLY A 1094 39.25 9.24 -4.71
C GLY A 1094 38.59 9.99 -5.87
N ASP A 1095 37.38 9.59 -6.29
CA ASP A 1095 36.64 10.27 -7.35
C ASP A 1095 36.10 11.66 -6.92
N LEU A 1096 36.38 12.71 -7.70
CA LEU A 1096 36.23 14.13 -7.33
C LEU A 1096 34.86 14.75 -7.67
N GLY A 1097 33.81 13.93 -7.88
CA GLY A 1097 32.44 14.43 -8.02
C GLY A 1097 32.01 15.21 -6.77
N THR A 1098 31.28 16.31 -6.94
CA THR A 1098 30.82 17.17 -5.83
C THR A 1098 29.90 16.39 -4.88
N PRO A 1099 30.33 16.10 -3.64
CA PRO A 1099 29.48 15.40 -2.67
C PRO A 1099 28.29 16.28 -2.26
N THR A 1100 27.15 15.66 -1.98
CA THR A 1100 26.02 16.36 -1.36
C THR A 1100 26.35 16.74 0.07
N LYS A 1101 25.63 17.74 0.58
CA LYS A 1101 25.88 18.33 1.92
C LYS A 1101 25.68 17.32 3.05
N ASN A 1102 24.77 16.36 2.87
CA ASN A 1102 24.44 15.29 3.81
C ASN A 1102 25.55 14.22 3.89
N VAL A 1103 26.14 13.81 2.77
CA VAL A 1103 27.28 12.88 2.76
C VAL A 1103 28.49 13.43 3.54
N ILE A 1104 28.72 14.75 3.48
CA ILE A 1104 29.75 15.41 4.30
C ILE A 1104 29.36 15.40 5.78
N TYR A 1105 28.08 15.62 6.09
CA TYR A 1105 27.57 15.62 7.46
C TYR A 1105 27.69 14.23 8.10
N ASP A 1106 27.29 13.17 7.40
CA ASP A 1106 27.38 11.79 7.89
C ASP A 1106 28.83 11.37 8.13
N GLN A 1107 29.74 11.76 7.25
CA GLN A 1107 31.17 11.52 7.47
C GLN A 1107 31.70 12.30 8.68
N PHE A 1108 31.20 13.52 8.92
CA PHE A 1108 31.51 14.29 10.13
C PHE A 1108 30.98 13.62 11.39
N VAL A 1109 29.75 13.11 11.38
CA VAL A 1109 29.13 12.40 12.51
C VAL A 1109 29.88 11.10 12.80
N ALA A 1110 30.22 10.31 11.78
CA ALA A 1110 31.00 9.08 11.92
C ALA A 1110 32.40 9.35 12.47
N THR A 1111 33.07 10.41 11.98
CA THR A 1111 34.38 10.83 12.46
C THR A 1111 34.31 11.33 13.91
N LEU A 1112 33.23 12.04 14.27
CA LEU A 1112 33.00 12.52 15.64
C LEU A 1112 32.71 11.36 16.59
N ALA A 1113 31.90 10.38 16.19
CA ALA A 1113 31.63 9.17 16.96
C ALA A 1113 32.92 8.35 17.19
N ALA A 1114 33.76 8.19 16.16
CA ALA A 1114 35.06 7.56 16.28
C ALA A 1114 36.01 8.35 17.20
N ALA A 1115 35.97 9.68 17.16
CA ALA A 1115 36.76 10.54 18.06
C ALA A 1115 36.28 10.47 19.51
N VAL A 1116 34.96 10.36 19.76
CA VAL A 1116 34.38 10.19 21.10
C VAL A 1116 34.75 8.82 21.68
N ALA A 1117 34.80 7.77 20.86
CA ALA A 1117 35.25 6.43 21.28
C ALA A 1117 36.74 6.38 21.71
N LEU A 1118 37.55 7.37 21.33
CA LEU A 1118 38.95 7.50 21.76
C LEU A 1118 39.12 8.24 23.11
N ILE A 1119 38.02 8.68 23.75
CA ILE A 1119 38.04 9.33 25.07
C ILE A 1119 37.46 8.36 26.10
N SER A 1120 38.31 7.87 27.01
CA SER A 1120 37.90 6.89 28.02
C SER A 1120 37.40 7.56 29.30
N ASP A 1121 36.22 7.15 29.78
CA ASP A 1121 35.64 7.60 31.06
C ASP A 1121 36.04 6.70 32.24
N THR A 1122 36.97 5.77 32.04
CA THR A 1122 37.43 4.87 33.10
C THR A 1122 38.43 5.58 34.02
N ALA A 1123 38.08 5.74 35.30
CA ALA A 1123 38.94 6.33 36.31
C ALA A 1123 40.28 5.57 36.45
N TYR A 1124 41.39 6.30 36.59
CA TYR A 1124 42.75 5.75 36.65
C TYR A 1124 42.94 4.63 37.71
N ALA A 1125 43.07 3.39 37.24
CA ALA A 1125 43.53 2.26 38.05
C ALA A 1125 45.00 2.45 38.50
N ALA A 1126 45.39 1.80 39.60
CA ALA A 1126 46.73 1.93 40.20
C ALA A 1126 47.90 1.39 39.34
N SER A 1127 47.59 0.71 38.23
CA SER A 1127 48.55 0.05 37.35
C SER A 1127 48.70 0.72 35.98
N TRP A 1128 48.35 2.00 35.83
CA TRP A 1128 48.44 2.69 34.54
C TRP A 1128 49.88 2.68 34.02
N ASP A 1129 50.08 2.00 32.89
CA ASP A 1129 51.35 1.60 32.29
C ASP A 1129 51.85 2.57 31.19
N GLY A 1130 51.32 3.80 31.17
CA GLY A 1130 51.79 4.86 30.28
C GLY A 1130 51.17 4.87 28.88
N VAL A 1131 49.91 4.44 28.73
CA VAL A 1131 49.16 4.59 27.47
C VAL A 1131 48.95 6.06 27.15
N THR A 1132 49.71 6.60 26.18
CA THR A 1132 49.62 8.01 25.74
C THR A 1132 48.68 8.23 24.55
N THR A 1133 48.01 7.18 24.07
CA THR A 1133 47.22 7.22 22.82
C THR A 1133 45.72 7.36 23.03
N ILE A 1134 45.24 7.42 24.28
CA ILE A 1134 43.81 7.54 24.64
C ILE A 1134 43.70 8.68 25.64
N ALA A 1135 42.90 9.71 25.33
CA ALA A 1135 42.73 10.86 26.21
C ALA A 1135 41.72 10.53 27.33
N PRO A 1136 41.99 10.89 28.60
CA PRO A 1136 41.04 10.70 29.68
C PRO A 1136 39.89 11.72 29.58
N SER A 1137 38.67 11.31 29.94
CA SER A 1137 37.55 12.25 30.06
C SER A 1137 37.76 13.24 31.22
N LYS A 1138 36.98 14.33 31.23
CA LYS A 1138 36.94 15.29 32.34
C LYS A 1138 36.49 14.64 33.66
N ASN A 1139 35.60 13.66 33.61
CA ASN A 1139 35.07 12.98 34.79
C ASN A 1139 36.09 11.99 35.37
N ALA A 1140 36.80 11.24 34.52
CA ALA A 1140 37.88 10.35 34.95
C ALA A 1140 39.03 11.10 35.67
N VAL A 1141 39.33 12.33 35.23
CA VAL A 1141 40.29 13.22 35.93
C VAL A 1141 39.72 13.72 37.26
N TYR A 1142 38.45 14.13 37.28
CA TYR A 1142 37.78 14.60 38.50
C TYR A 1142 37.75 13.52 39.59
N ASP A 1143 37.36 12.29 39.23
CA ASP A 1143 37.28 11.15 40.16
C ASP A 1143 38.64 10.80 40.76
N LYS A 1144 39.71 10.91 39.96
CA LYS A 1144 41.07 10.69 40.45
C LYS A 1144 41.52 11.78 41.43
N ILE A 1145 41.17 13.03 41.15
CA ILE A 1145 41.45 14.16 42.06
C ILE A 1145 40.69 13.96 43.37
N GLN A 1146 39.42 13.58 43.33
CA GLN A 1146 38.63 13.27 44.53
C GLN A 1146 39.22 12.11 45.33
N ALA A 1147 39.62 11.03 44.66
CA ALA A 1147 40.27 9.89 45.31
C ALA A 1147 41.61 10.27 45.97
N LEU A 1148 42.42 11.14 45.35
CA LEU A 1148 43.67 11.65 45.93
C LEU A 1148 43.43 12.58 47.12
N ILE A 1149 42.42 13.45 47.04
CA ILE A 1149 42.00 14.31 48.15
C ILE A 1149 41.54 13.45 49.35
N ALA A 1150 40.80 12.37 49.11
CA ALA A 1150 40.34 11.45 50.14
C ALA A 1150 41.46 10.63 50.83
N VAL A 1151 42.63 10.50 50.19
CA VAL A 1151 43.81 9.83 50.79
C VAL A 1151 44.67 10.82 51.60
N TRP A 1152 44.51 12.14 51.38
CA TRP A 1152 45.31 13.19 52.02
C TRP A 1152 44.59 13.96 53.13
N GLY A 1153 43.28 13.73 53.30
CA GLY A 1153 42.53 14.08 54.51
C GLY A 1153 42.52 12.92 55.50
#